data_AF-A0A6B9Z2A7-F1
#
_entry.id   AF-A0A6B9Z2A7-F1
#
_cell.length_a   1.000
_cell.length_b   1.000
_cell.length_c   1.000
_cell.angle_alpha   90.00
_cell.angle_beta   90.00
_cell.angle_gamma   90.00
#
_symmetry.space_group_name_H-M   'P 1'
#
loop_
_entity.id
_entity.type
_entity.pdbx_description
1 polymer ?
#
loop_
_entity_poly.entity_id
_entity_poly.type
_entity_poly.pdbx_seq_one_letter_code
_entity_poly.pdbx_strand_id
1 'polypeptide(L)'
;MGKKYPALFSFLLFIACTIQVFGQQQIPYNAARQQKLDSISLRSAQNFINAHQKALQMAPSRGWAIRRVTKAGNLVALQGVNSLGFPVFLITHNNTISAATTGTNTVQPGGALGLNLSGSSTFLNNKLGIWDGGQVYKAHREFAGKTITARDNAGVLDHSTHVAGTMIAKGVYAPVKGMAYGAQTLLAWDFDDDVSEMSAAASGLLLSNHSYGDVGGWDYNSSDGRWEWYGLPGDTEDYNFGFYDARVQSWDKIAYNAPYYLIVESAGNSRSSNGPAIGSTYYGYASRTNPTFVNKGPRPANISSNNGYDIITTTGTAKNILTVGAVGPLPNGPVNRADVAVSFFSSWGPTDDGRIKPDIMGNGENVVSTGTQNTSSYITLSGTSMAAPNITGSLYLLQEYYAQKNNGNFMRAATLKGLACHTAFDAGNVGPDYIYGWGLLDMRRAAQAITDNGVKSIISENTLTQGQTKSFDVVASGEGPLSVTISWTDPEGTPTAGTTINDRTPKLVNDLDLRINDDANIYNPWVLTPDNPSAPATTGDNIRDNIEQVYIANAVPGKKYTVNISHKGILRSGSQAYSVIITGTGGNAYCASAPALTADSKINKFTLANISYTAGAGCTGYTDNTNLSVQLEAGKIYPFSLTLGTCGADFSKAAKIFADWNGNGVFDADELAATTDVVAGSNIVTGNIAVPATVTPGNISLLRVVLNETTIPDAITACGTYNKGETQDYRIQFLKPSVDAGAIAIVNSEAGAICATAVAVTVRLKNFGSSGISNVPVTVTVTSPNNTVTTLTEVYTGSLSPEEETDFTFTGKFNAVAGSTYNITAETTMPGDPITANNKTTGTITIGYPPEITGLQAYFCTNTNVYELSGTGDGQLLWYKSATDAIPVGYGSPASVTQPPVNNTFYAGLNDFSGKVGPATKNVFSAGGYNQFTPGVEVNTKIPVMIESARLYVGNAGRVIFTATNDNGEVVSSVTLNVTATSSSSQPGEQPDDPTDQGKVYTLNLLLPAAGNYTITPSYEGGATIYRNNGGVKGYPFTIGNIFSITGNDAISDAGESDTTYYKNFYYYLYDMQVRSPGCPTAQRAAVTVANPVITQNGDILNSSIATGNQWLLNGEVIEGAVNASYTPLVSGNYQVQVTHDSGCVTVSDVFAYALVAKHPDKSTDIGLAVFPVPANTYFNVLFEAKAAGNLQLSLVNSAGQTVYQTTQTIAAGNFSTAINTVNRIPGTYILKIKLGDKVYSKKIIIAK
;
A
#
# COMPACT_ATOMS: atom_id res chain seq x y z
N MET A 1 -15.04 37.50 -61.74
CA MET A 1 -16.35 38.02 -61.25
C MET A 1 -17.00 36.97 -60.35
N GLY A 2 -17.99 37.34 -59.53
CA GLY A 2 -18.58 36.46 -58.49
C GLY A 2 -19.39 35.27 -59.04
N LYS A 3 -19.60 34.22 -58.23
CA LYS A 3 -20.78 34.01 -57.33
C LYS A 3 -22.06 33.62 -58.13
N LYS A 4 -22.90 32.62 -57.78
CA LYS A 4 -23.06 31.72 -56.60
C LYS A 4 -24.15 30.65 -56.86
N TYR A 5 -24.00 29.40 -56.34
CA TYR A 5 -25.03 28.51 -55.70
C TYR A 5 -26.35 28.07 -56.44
N PRO A 6 -27.19 27.14 -55.90
CA PRO A 6 -26.93 25.80 -55.31
C PRO A 6 -28.01 24.71 -55.66
N ALA A 7 -28.01 23.57 -54.91
CA ALA A 7 -29.18 22.75 -54.50
C ALA A 7 -29.80 21.71 -55.50
N LEU A 8 -30.37 20.56 -55.09
CA LEU A 8 -30.36 19.77 -53.83
C LEU A 8 -30.84 18.31 -54.07
N PHE A 9 -30.82 17.50 -52.99
CA PHE A 9 -31.65 16.33 -52.63
C PHE A 9 -31.09 14.90 -52.72
N SER A 10 -31.24 14.23 -51.57
CA SER A 10 -30.75 12.90 -51.17
C SER A 10 -31.89 12.12 -50.50
N PHE A 11 -31.78 10.79 -50.38
CA PHE A 11 -32.26 9.94 -49.26
C PHE A 11 -31.95 8.45 -49.58
N LEU A 12 -31.72 7.48 -48.69
CA LEU A 12 -31.12 7.33 -47.32
C LEU A 12 -31.23 5.82 -46.94
N LEU A 13 -30.64 5.20 -45.90
CA LEU A 13 -29.64 5.50 -44.84
C LEU A 13 -29.02 4.16 -44.34
N PHE A 14 -28.22 4.22 -43.26
CA PHE A 14 -27.91 3.15 -42.27
C PHE A 14 -26.87 2.10 -42.68
N ILE A 15 -26.06 1.48 -41.79
CA ILE A 15 -25.63 1.71 -40.39
C ILE A 15 -24.25 0.99 -40.28
N ALA A 16 -23.23 1.39 -39.52
CA ALA A 16 -22.71 2.65 -38.95
C ALA A 16 -21.24 2.34 -38.50
N CYS A 17 -20.38 3.21 -37.95
CA CYS A 17 -20.48 4.60 -37.51
C CYS A 17 -19.12 5.29 -37.76
N THR A 18 -19.09 6.46 -38.38
CA THR A 18 -17.85 7.26 -38.49
C THR A 18 -17.60 8.01 -37.17
N ILE A 19 -16.65 7.54 -36.36
CA ILE A 19 -16.23 8.28 -35.17
C ILE A 19 -15.31 9.44 -35.61
N GLN A 20 -15.95 10.57 -35.88
CA GLN A 20 -15.62 11.85 -35.27
C GLN A 20 -14.16 12.04 -34.81
N VAL A 21 -13.35 12.64 -35.69
CA VAL A 21 -12.15 13.39 -35.26
C VAL A 21 -12.62 14.64 -34.53
N PHE A 22 -12.78 14.52 -33.22
CA PHE A 22 -12.90 15.63 -32.27
C PHE A 22 -11.62 15.54 -31.43
N GLY A 23 -10.80 16.58 -31.38
CA GLY A 23 -11.08 17.68 -30.47
C GLY A 23 -10.49 17.30 -29.11
N GLN A 24 -9.36 17.91 -28.75
CA GLN A 24 -8.65 17.65 -27.50
C GLN A 24 -9.56 17.90 -26.29
N GLN A 25 -10.21 16.86 -25.78
CA GLN A 25 -10.91 16.94 -24.51
C GLN A 25 -9.86 16.78 -23.41
N GLN A 26 -9.39 17.90 -22.88
CA GLN A 26 -8.45 17.93 -21.76
C GLN A 26 -9.00 17.09 -20.60
N ILE A 27 -8.17 16.19 -20.08
CA ILE A 27 -8.32 15.74 -18.69
C ILE A 27 -8.21 17.00 -17.81
N PRO A 28 -9.12 17.22 -16.83
CA PRO A 28 -9.13 18.46 -16.05
C PRO A 28 -7.81 18.73 -15.34
N TYR A 29 -7.09 19.75 -15.81
CA TYR A 29 -5.85 20.23 -15.22
C TYR A 29 -6.16 21.18 -14.04
N ASN A 30 -5.53 20.94 -12.88
CA ASN A 30 -5.56 21.85 -11.75
C ASN A 30 -4.13 22.08 -11.20
N ALA A 31 -3.49 23.13 -11.70
CA ALA A 31 -2.12 23.53 -11.35
C ALA A 31 -1.86 23.59 -9.83
N ALA A 32 -2.85 24.08 -9.07
CA ALA A 32 -2.72 24.34 -7.64
C ALA A 32 -2.67 23.08 -6.76
N ARG A 33 -3.03 21.91 -7.30
CA ARG A 33 -2.88 20.62 -6.60
C ARG A 33 -1.51 19.98 -6.84
N GLN A 34 -0.88 20.23 -7.99
CA GLN A 34 0.47 19.72 -8.28
C GLN A 34 1.51 20.42 -7.39
N GLN A 35 1.56 21.76 -7.40
CA GLN A 35 2.51 22.54 -6.58
C GLN A 35 2.44 22.26 -5.08
N LYS A 36 1.26 21.87 -4.55
CA LYS A 36 1.06 21.61 -3.12
C LYS A 36 1.60 20.25 -2.67
N LEU A 37 1.79 19.31 -3.59
CA LEU A 37 2.45 18.01 -3.34
C LEU A 37 3.97 18.08 -3.44
N ASP A 38 4.49 19.05 -4.20
CA ASP A 38 5.93 19.32 -4.30
C ASP A 38 6.49 19.97 -3.02
N SER A 39 5.76 20.92 -2.43
CA SER A 39 6.21 21.62 -1.23
C SER A 39 6.22 20.77 0.06
N ILE A 40 5.29 19.80 0.21
CA ILE A 40 5.22 18.93 1.40
C ILE A 40 6.45 18.00 1.48
N SER A 41 6.84 17.39 0.37
CA SER A 41 7.97 16.45 0.30
C SER A 41 9.28 17.03 0.83
N LEU A 42 9.51 18.33 0.59
CA LEU A 42 10.68 19.07 1.05
C LEU A 42 10.59 19.52 2.52
N ARG A 43 9.51 19.25 3.28
CA ARG A 43 9.32 19.73 4.68
C ARG A 43 9.52 18.63 5.68
N SER A 44 8.78 17.53 5.48
CA SER A 44 9.06 16.24 6.12
C SER A 44 10.57 16.10 6.12
N ALA A 45 11.13 16.30 4.91
CA ALA A 45 12.54 16.28 4.59
C ALA A 45 13.46 16.68 5.73
N GLN A 46 13.65 17.97 6.04
CA GLN A 46 14.75 18.39 6.92
C GLN A 46 14.68 17.89 8.39
N ASN A 47 13.57 17.32 8.86
CA ASN A 47 13.33 17.14 10.30
C ASN A 47 13.98 15.89 10.93
N PHE A 48 14.09 14.79 10.19
CA PHE A 48 14.67 13.53 10.67
C PHE A 48 16.24 13.59 10.65
N ILE A 49 16.89 14.59 9.98
CA ILE A 49 18.38 14.87 10.01
C ILE A 49 18.72 15.10 11.47
N ASN A 50 17.94 16.02 12.03
CA ASN A 50 18.20 16.64 13.32
C ASN A 50 17.85 15.65 14.43
N ALA A 51 16.80 14.84 14.24
CA ALA A 51 16.45 13.76 15.14
C ALA A 51 17.53 12.66 15.15
N HIS A 52 17.93 12.18 13.96
CA HIS A 52 18.86 11.06 13.79
C HIS A 52 20.28 11.42 14.24
N GLN A 53 20.85 12.56 13.83
CA GLN A 53 22.17 12.99 14.30
C GLN A 53 22.22 13.14 15.83
N LYS A 54 21.16 13.67 16.44
CA LYS A 54 21.04 13.78 17.91
C LYS A 54 21.00 12.41 18.59
N ALA A 55 20.41 11.40 17.93
CA ALA A 55 20.41 10.03 18.40
C ALA A 55 21.79 9.37 18.33
N LEU A 56 22.48 9.53 17.21
CA LEU A 56 23.84 9.03 16.99
C LEU A 56 24.83 9.60 18.02
N GLN A 57 24.71 10.89 18.36
CA GLN A 57 25.54 11.53 19.39
C GLN A 57 25.26 10.99 20.81
N MET A 58 24.01 10.61 21.10
CA MET A 58 23.64 10.08 22.43
C MET A 58 23.92 8.58 22.60
N ALA A 59 23.95 7.81 21.51
CA ALA A 59 24.03 6.35 21.54
C ALA A 59 25.24 5.76 22.32
N PRO A 60 26.49 6.25 22.18
CA PRO A 60 27.65 5.66 22.86
C PRO A 60 27.61 5.81 24.39
N SER A 61 27.04 6.90 24.89
CA SER A 61 26.93 7.18 26.35
C SER A 61 25.71 6.55 27.01
N ARG A 62 24.75 6.05 26.22
CA ARG A 62 23.49 5.46 26.68
C ARG A 62 23.38 3.94 26.40
N GLY A 63 24.38 3.35 25.75
CA GLY A 63 24.40 1.91 25.42
C GLY A 63 23.40 1.51 24.33
N TRP A 64 22.98 2.45 23.47
CA TRP A 64 22.02 2.15 22.40
C TRP A 64 22.73 1.61 21.16
N ALA A 65 22.37 0.40 20.74
CA ALA A 65 22.84 -0.16 19.48
C ALA A 65 22.26 0.63 18.31
N ILE A 66 23.07 1.49 17.67
CA ILE A 66 22.67 2.37 16.55
C ILE A 66 21.94 1.57 15.46
N ARG A 67 22.35 0.32 15.22
CA ARG A 67 21.66 -0.66 14.40
C ARG A 67 21.71 -2.01 15.12
N ARG A 68 20.61 -2.76 15.13
CA ARG A 68 20.55 -4.15 15.63
C ARG A 68 19.61 -4.98 14.75
N VAL A 69 19.83 -6.28 14.64
CA VAL A 69 18.98 -7.18 13.85
C VAL A 69 18.09 -7.99 14.80
N THR A 70 16.81 -8.17 14.45
CA THR A 70 15.89 -9.05 15.20
C THR A 70 16.09 -10.52 14.82
N LYS A 71 15.61 -11.45 15.65
CA LYS A 71 15.62 -12.90 15.34
C LYS A 71 14.93 -13.28 14.02
N ALA A 72 14.05 -12.43 13.49
CA ALA A 72 13.34 -12.64 12.23
C ALA A 72 14.01 -11.93 11.03
N GLY A 73 15.31 -11.61 11.14
CA GLY A 73 16.08 -10.94 10.10
C GLY A 73 15.91 -9.43 10.04
N ASN A 74 14.76 -8.88 10.49
CA ASN A 74 14.43 -7.45 10.39
C ASN A 74 15.45 -6.54 11.13
N LEU A 75 15.97 -5.51 10.46
CA LEU A 75 16.76 -4.43 11.06
C LEU A 75 15.91 -3.65 12.06
N VAL A 76 16.55 -3.16 13.10
CA VAL A 76 16.06 -2.13 14.00
C VAL A 76 17.14 -1.05 14.05
N ALA A 77 16.96 0.00 13.27
CA ALA A 77 17.89 1.13 13.18
C ALA A 77 17.43 2.26 14.08
N LEU A 78 18.37 2.89 14.79
CA LEU A 78 18.15 4.10 15.56
C LEU A 78 17.92 5.24 14.56
N GLN A 79 16.75 5.86 14.59
CA GLN A 79 16.33 6.89 13.63
C GLN A 79 16.24 8.27 14.27
N GLY A 80 16.23 8.33 15.60
CA GLY A 80 16.07 9.58 16.30
C GLY A 80 16.17 9.39 17.79
N VAL A 81 16.19 10.51 18.50
CA VAL A 81 15.70 10.56 19.87
C VAL A 81 14.42 11.36 19.86
N ASN A 82 13.38 10.84 20.51
CA ASN A 82 12.12 11.56 20.65
C ASN A 82 12.31 12.77 21.57
N SER A 83 11.25 13.58 21.70
CA SER A 83 11.24 14.81 22.53
C SER A 83 11.63 14.59 24.00
N LEU A 84 11.55 13.35 24.51
CA LEU A 84 11.93 12.95 25.87
C LEU A 84 13.38 12.45 25.99
N GLY A 85 14.14 12.39 24.90
CA GLY A 85 15.53 11.91 24.91
C GLY A 85 15.66 10.39 25.02
N PHE A 86 14.67 9.64 24.55
CA PHE A 86 14.70 8.18 24.40
C PHE A 86 14.88 7.78 22.93
N PRO A 87 15.51 6.63 22.64
CA PRO A 87 15.86 6.23 21.29
C PRO A 87 14.62 5.80 20.50
N VAL A 88 14.41 6.43 19.35
CA VAL A 88 13.43 6.03 18.34
C VAL A 88 14.11 5.05 17.41
N PHE A 89 13.57 3.84 17.30
CA PHE A 89 14.03 2.85 16.34
C PHE A 89 12.94 2.55 15.31
N LEU A 90 13.30 2.42 14.03
CA LEU A 90 12.42 1.83 13.00
C LEU A 90 12.78 0.36 12.77
N ILE A 91 11.74 -0.46 12.59
CA ILE A 91 11.78 -1.86 12.15
C ILE A 91 11.14 -1.99 10.76
N THR A 92 11.42 -3.09 10.06
CA THR A 92 11.40 -3.14 8.60
C THR A 92 10.47 -4.21 8.04
N HIS A 93 9.70 -3.90 6.99
CA HIS A 93 8.96 -4.86 6.17
C HIS A 93 8.80 -4.37 4.72
N ASN A 94 8.88 -5.27 3.73
CA ASN A 94 8.32 -5.16 2.37
C ASN A 94 9.08 -4.37 1.27
N ASN A 95 8.98 -4.87 0.04
CA ASN A 95 9.52 -4.26 -1.18
C ASN A 95 8.79 -2.96 -1.58
N THR A 96 7.53 -2.77 -1.14
CA THR A 96 6.86 -1.47 -1.21
C THR A 96 7.61 -0.39 -0.44
N ILE A 97 8.32 -0.73 0.65
CA ILE A 97 9.23 0.21 1.29
C ILE A 97 10.52 0.39 0.48
N SER A 98 11.08 -0.64 -0.16
CA SER A 98 12.21 -0.45 -1.10
C SER A 98 11.87 0.58 -2.19
N ALA A 99 10.66 0.49 -2.75
CA ALA A 99 10.13 1.45 -3.71
C ALA A 99 9.88 2.86 -3.13
N ALA A 100 9.51 2.99 -1.85
CA ALA A 100 9.42 4.29 -1.18
C ALA A 100 10.81 4.88 -0.88
N THR A 101 11.73 4.05 -0.39
CA THR A 101 13.12 4.39 -0.02
C THR A 101 13.92 4.95 -1.19
N THR A 102 13.61 4.51 -2.41
CA THR A 102 14.26 5.00 -3.63
C THR A 102 13.38 5.96 -4.45
N GLY A 103 12.20 6.33 -3.92
CA GLY A 103 11.21 7.17 -4.60
C GLY A 103 10.54 6.53 -5.82
N THR A 104 10.81 5.27 -6.15
CA THR A 104 10.24 4.52 -7.28
C THR A 104 8.70 4.46 -7.23
N ASN A 105 8.12 4.44 -6.03
CA ASN A 105 6.67 4.56 -5.86
C ASN A 105 6.08 5.87 -6.41
N THR A 106 6.87 6.94 -6.56
CA THR A 106 6.40 8.24 -7.09
C THR A 106 6.22 8.24 -8.61
N VAL A 107 6.92 7.35 -9.33
CA VAL A 107 6.84 7.20 -10.79
C VAL A 107 5.92 6.07 -11.25
N GLN A 108 5.66 5.08 -10.38
CA GLN A 108 4.69 4.01 -10.61
C GLN A 108 3.24 4.54 -10.71
N PRO A 109 2.26 3.75 -11.22
CA PRO A 109 0.88 4.19 -11.30
C PRO A 109 0.27 4.57 -9.96
N GLY A 110 -0.44 5.70 -9.95
CA GLY A 110 -0.93 6.36 -8.73
C GLY A 110 0.14 7.13 -7.95
N GLY A 111 1.41 7.10 -8.39
CA GLY A 111 2.51 7.86 -7.79
C GLY A 111 2.42 9.37 -8.03
N ALA A 112 3.07 10.16 -7.16
CA ALA A 112 2.95 11.61 -7.11
C ALA A 112 3.36 12.38 -8.39
N LEU A 113 4.21 11.80 -9.24
CA LEU A 113 4.59 12.40 -10.52
C LEU A 113 3.63 12.05 -11.67
N GLY A 114 2.66 11.15 -11.45
CA GLY A 114 1.63 10.80 -12.45
C GLY A 114 2.16 10.12 -13.72
N LEU A 115 3.43 9.66 -13.74
CA LEU A 115 4.08 9.11 -14.93
C LEU A 115 3.58 7.70 -15.29
N ASN A 116 3.06 6.95 -14.31
CA ASN A 116 2.50 5.60 -14.49
C ASN A 116 3.48 4.57 -15.08
N LEU A 117 4.77 4.70 -14.77
CA LEU A 117 5.83 3.81 -15.26
C LEU A 117 5.75 2.43 -14.61
N SER A 118 6.04 1.39 -15.38
CA SER A 118 6.01 0.01 -14.84
C SER A 118 7.01 -0.93 -15.51
N GLY A 119 7.70 -0.51 -16.56
CA GLY A 119 8.56 -1.35 -17.39
C GLY A 119 7.79 -2.18 -18.42
N SER A 120 6.50 -1.91 -18.60
CA SER A 120 5.64 -2.66 -19.54
C SER A 120 5.81 -2.26 -21.02
N SER A 121 6.53 -1.17 -21.30
CA SER A 121 6.78 -0.73 -22.69
C SER A 121 7.54 -1.77 -23.51
N THR A 122 6.97 -2.19 -24.64
CA THR A 122 7.47 -3.32 -25.44
C THR A 122 8.89 -3.15 -25.99
N PHE A 123 9.36 -1.91 -26.15
CA PHE A 123 10.73 -1.60 -26.58
C PHE A 123 11.80 -1.99 -25.53
N LEU A 124 11.40 -2.30 -24.29
CA LEU A 124 12.26 -2.80 -23.23
C LEU A 124 12.45 -4.33 -23.28
N ASN A 125 11.66 -5.07 -24.06
CA ASN A 125 11.71 -6.52 -24.04
C ASN A 125 13.11 -7.06 -24.41
N ASN A 126 13.58 -8.02 -23.62
CA ASN A 126 14.91 -8.65 -23.65
C ASN A 126 16.11 -7.72 -23.36
N LYS A 127 15.89 -6.59 -22.66
CA LYS A 127 16.96 -5.62 -22.32
C LYS A 127 17.41 -5.60 -20.85
N LEU A 128 16.87 -6.51 -20.03
CA LEU A 128 17.22 -6.67 -18.61
C LEU A 128 17.83 -8.06 -18.38
N GLY A 129 19.02 -8.09 -17.77
CA GLY A 129 19.74 -9.29 -17.36
C GLY A 129 19.84 -9.47 -15.84
N ILE A 130 20.11 -10.69 -15.39
CA ILE A 130 20.54 -11.03 -14.03
C ILE A 130 21.64 -12.11 -14.12
N TRP A 131 22.73 -11.91 -13.39
CA TRP A 131 23.73 -12.95 -13.04
C TRP A 131 23.71 -13.09 -11.51
N ASP A 132 23.56 -14.33 -11.03
CA ASP A 132 23.32 -14.64 -9.61
C ASP A 132 23.74 -16.09 -9.29
N GLY A 133 23.61 -16.58 -8.05
CA GLY A 133 24.06 -17.93 -7.68
C GLY A 133 23.22 -19.11 -8.21
N GLY A 134 22.27 -18.88 -9.12
CA GLY A 134 21.42 -19.92 -9.67
C GLY A 134 20.17 -19.42 -10.41
N GLN A 135 19.28 -20.37 -10.74
CA GLN A 135 18.09 -20.10 -11.53
C GLN A 135 16.94 -19.46 -10.72
N VAL A 136 16.20 -18.59 -11.39
CA VAL A 136 14.96 -17.99 -10.87
C VAL A 136 13.82 -19.01 -10.88
N TYR A 137 13.07 -19.11 -9.77
CA TYR A 137 11.87 -19.96 -9.70
C TYR A 137 10.69 -19.40 -10.50
N LYS A 138 10.76 -19.54 -11.83
CA LYS A 138 9.77 -19.01 -12.80
C LYS A 138 8.31 -19.47 -12.59
N ALA A 139 8.07 -20.52 -11.80
CA ALA A 139 6.74 -21.00 -11.46
C ALA A 139 6.07 -20.19 -10.32
N HIS A 140 6.81 -19.31 -9.65
CA HIS A 140 6.27 -18.44 -8.61
C HIS A 140 5.16 -17.53 -9.14
N ARG A 141 4.06 -17.34 -8.38
CA ARG A 141 2.85 -16.64 -8.85
C ARG A 141 3.09 -15.19 -9.28
N GLU A 142 4.07 -14.55 -8.67
CA GLU A 142 4.53 -13.19 -9.03
C GLU A 142 5.15 -13.07 -10.43
N PHE A 143 5.56 -14.19 -11.05
CA PHE A 143 6.11 -14.24 -12.40
C PHE A 143 5.14 -14.82 -13.43
N ALA A 144 3.93 -15.22 -13.03
CA ALA A 144 2.94 -15.81 -13.93
C ALA A 144 2.68 -14.92 -15.15
N GLY A 145 2.88 -15.42 -16.36
CA GLY A 145 2.72 -14.66 -17.62
C GLY A 145 3.87 -13.70 -17.96
N LYS A 146 5.03 -13.80 -17.29
CA LYS A 146 6.29 -13.18 -17.71
C LYS A 146 7.20 -14.23 -18.37
N THR A 147 8.12 -13.80 -19.22
CA THR A 147 9.10 -14.66 -19.88
C THR A 147 10.46 -14.52 -19.20
N ILE A 148 10.78 -15.46 -18.30
CA ILE A 148 12.12 -15.57 -17.69
C ILE A 148 12.90 -16.63 -18.46
N THR A 149 14.00 -16.22 -19.09
CA THR A 149 14.81 -17.07 -19.98
C THR A 149 16.12 -17.42 -19.28
N ALA A 150 16.17 -18.64 -18.72
CA ALA A 150 17.40 -19.31 -18.32
C ALA A 150 18.34 -19.48 -19.52
N ARG A 151 19.65 -19.31 -19.31
CA ARG A 151 20.67 -19.38 -20.37
C ARG A 151 21.65 -20.55 -20.22
N ASP A 152 21.62 -21.12 -19.03
CA ASP A 152 22.52 -22.07 -18.41
C ASP A 152 21.68 -23.09 -17.61
N ASN A 153 22.35 -24.04 -16.94
CA ASN A 153 21.70 -25.23 -16.35
C ASN A 153 21.99 -25.37 -14.84
N ALA A 154 21.90 -24.27 -14.10
CA ALA A 154 22.00 -24.26 -12.64
C ALA A 154 20.71 -24.72 -11.93
N GLY A 155 20.82 -25.00 -10.63
CA GLY A 155 19.69 -25.26 -9.74
C GLY A 155 18.89 -23.99 -9.44
N VAL A 156 17.61 -24.13 -9.09
CA VAL A 156 16.79 -23.01 -8.59
C VAL A 156 17.24 -22.61 -7.18
N LEU A 157 17.35 -21.31 -6.92
CA LEU A 157 17.92 -20.80 -5.67
C LEU A 157 17.13 -19.60 -5.11
N ASP A 158 17.03 -19.51 -3.78
CA ASP A 158 16.24 -18.49 -3.06
C ASP A 158 16.72 -17.07 -3.32
N HIS A 159 18.04 -16.84 -3.24
CA HIS A 159 18.68 -15.55 -3.52
C HIS A 159 18.33 -15.03 -4.91
N SER A 160 18.59 -15.82 -5.97
CA SER A 160 18.35 -15.45 -7.36
C SER A 160 16.86 -15.19 -7.63
N THR A 161 15.99 -16.00 -7.02
CA THR A 161 14.54 -15.81 -7.05
C THR A 161 14.12 -14.50 -6.37
N HIS A 162 14.67 -14.19 -5.21
CA HIS A 162 14.39 -12.97 -4.43
C HIS A 162 14.85 -11.70 -5.14
N VAL A 163 16.05 -11.73 -5.70
CA VAL A 163 16.65 -10.65 -6.52
C VAL A 163 15.79 -10.38 -7.75
N ALA A 164 15.40 -11.42 -8.50
CA ALA A 164 14.48 -11.27 -9.63
C ALA A 164 13.10 -10.72 -9.21
N GLY A 165 12.56 -11.17 -8.07
CA GLY A 165 11.31 -10.64 -7.53
C GLY A 165 11.40 -9.15 -7.20
N THR A 166 12.53 -8.70 -6.64
CA THR A 166 12.75 -7.29 -6.29
C THR A 166 12.78 -6.38 -7.52
N MET A 167 13.29 -6.88 -8.65
CA MET A 167 13.20 -6.16 -9.92
C MET A 167 11.80 -6.22 -10.53
N ILE A 168 11.19 -7.41 -10.67
CA ILE A 168 10.09 -7.63 -11.61
C ILE A 168 8.85 -8.37 -11.07
N ALA A 169 8.72 -8.66 -9.77
CA ALA A 169 7.50 -9.30 -9.24
C ALA A 169 6.24 -8.46 -9.51
N LYS A 170 5.14 -9.12 -9.92
CA LYS A 170 3.87 -8.44 -10.27
C LYS A 170 3.24 -7.64 -9.13
N GLY A 171 3.44 -8.08 -7.88
CA GLY A 171 2.71 -7.55 -6.72
C GLY A 171 1.35 -8.21 -6.52
N VAL A 172 1.21 -9.51 -6.82
CA VAL A 172 0.02 -10.30 -6.47
C VAL A 172 -0.17 -10.28 -4.96
N TYR A 173 0.93 -10.46 -4.21
CA TYR A 173 1.04 -9.96 -2.85
C TYR A 173 1.67 -8.56 -2.89
N ALA A 174 0.86 -7.52 -2.67
CA ALA A 174 1.27 -6.13 -2.85
C ALA A 174 2.61 -5.75 -2.16
N PRO A 175 2.90 -6.21 -0.91
CA PRO A 175 4.21 -6.10 -0.27
C PRO A 175 5.46 -6.44 -1.10
N VAL A 176 5.40 -7.41 -2.01
CA VAL A 176 6.59 -7.85 -2.77
C VAL A 176 6.68 -7.27 -4.17
N LYS A 177 5.77 -6.35 -4.55
CA LYS A 177 5.72 -5.73 -5.86
C LYS A 177 7.10 -5.17 -6.25
N GLY A 178 7.66 -5.68 -7.34
CA GLY A 178 8.97 -5.29 -7.84
C GLY A 178 9.00 -3.85 -8.35
N MET A 179 10.19 -3.30 -8.54
CA MET A 179 10.37 -1.93 -9.00
C MET A 179 9.79 -1.73 -10.42
N ALA A 180 10.14 -2.63 -11.34
CA ALA A 180 9.58 -2.73 -12.70
C ALA A 180 8.57 -3.88 -12.78
N TYR A 181 7.54 -3.86 -11.93
CA TYR A 181 6.51 -4.91 -11.83
C TYR A 181 5.75 -5.21 -13.15
N GLY A 182 5.78 -4.29 -14.13
CA GLY A 182 5.22 -4.44 -15.47
C GLY A 182 6.17 -5.06 -16.50
N ALA A 183 7.46 -5.23 -16.20
CA ALA A 183 8.45 -5.82 -17.11
C ALA A 183 8.06 -7.24 -17.55
N GLN A 184 8.07 -7.50 -18.86
CA GLN A 184 7.58 -8.75 -19.43
C GLN A 184 8.66 -9.83 -19.58
N THR A 185 9.93 -9.45 -19.58
CA THR A 185 11.06 -10.33 -19.90
C THR A 185 12.21 -10.16 -18.92
N LEU A 186 12.89 -11.25 -18.56
CA LEU A 186 14.17 -11.25 -17.87
C LEU A 186 15.06 -12.33 -18.50
N LEU A 187 16.30 -11.97 -18.83
CA LEU A 187 17.33 -12.93 -19.20
C LEU A 187 18.11 -13.28 -17.93
N ALA A 188 18.23 -14.56 -17.61
CA ALA A 188 18.82 -15.02 -16.35
C ALA A 188 19.96 -16.01 -16.61
N TRP A 189 21.05 -15.75 -15.92
CA TRP A 189 22.26 -16.55 -15.87
C TRP A 189 22.59 -16.92 -14.42
N ASP A 190 23.39 -17.96 -14.22
CA ASP A 190 24.17 -18.10 -12.98
C ASP A 190 25.37 -17.12 -12.98
N PHE A 191 26.38 -17.26 -12.12
CA PHE A 191 27.53 -16.35 -12.07
C PHE A 191 28.83 -16.97 -12.59
N ASP A 192 28.79 -18.23 -13.04
CA ASP A 192 29.99 -18.92 -13.52
C ASP A 192 30.31 -18.42 -14.96
N ASP A 193 31.60 -18.23 -15.26
CA ASP A 193 32.09 -17.66 -16.54
C ASP A 193 31.53 -16.24 -16.89
N ASP A 194 31.12 -15.46 -15.88
CA ASP A 194 30.41 -14.18 -16.03
C ASP A 194 30.99 -13.21 -17.09
N VAL A 195 32.31 -13.04 -17.15
CA VAL A 195 33.00 -12.19 -18.14
C VAL A 195 32.69 -12.62 -19.58
N SER A 196 32.67 -13.92 -19.85
CA SER A 196 32.43 -14.51 -21.17
C SER A 196 31.00 -14.27 -21.62
N GLU A 197 30.05 -14.60 -20.75
CA GLU A 197 28.61 -14.51 -21.02
C GLU A 197 28.11 -13.08 -21.09
N MET A 198 28.54 -12.24 -20.14
CA MET A 198 28.19 -10.83 -20.10
C MET A 198 28.73 -10.10 -21.34
N SER A 199 29.95 -10.42 -21.78
CA SER A 199 30.51 -9.90 -23.04
C SER A 199 29.66 -10.27 -24.25
N ALA A 200 29.21 -11.53 -24.33
CA ALA A 200 28.33 -12.00 -25.40
C ALA A 200 26.93 -11.33 -25.38
N ALA A 201 26.39 -11.05 -24.19
CA ALA A 201 25.05 -10.48 -24.00
C ALA A 201 24.99 -8.95 -24.11
N ALA A 202 26.09 -8.24 -23.78
CA ALA A 202 26.13 -6.80 -23.52
C ALA A 202 25.46 -5.94 -24.61
N SER A 203 25.66 -6.26 -25.89
CA SER A 203 25.10 -5.49 -27.01
C SER A 203 23.55 -5.50 -27.10
N GLY A 204 22.89 -6.46 -26.46
CA GLY A 204 21.43 -6.55 -26.41
C GLY A 204 20.78 -5.88 -25.19
N LEU A 205 21.56 -5.65 -24.12
CA LEU A 205 21.10 -5.21 -22.81
C LEU A 205 21.16 -3.69 -22.63
N LEU A 206 20.32 -3.18 -21.72
CA LEU A 206 20.43 -1.82 -21.17
C LEU A 206 20.88 -1.85 -19.72
N LEU A 207 20.41 -2.83 -18.94
CA LEU A 207 20.80 -3.04 -17.55
C LEU A 207 20.98 -4.53 -17.26
N SER A 208 21.88 -4.82 -16.33
CA SER A 208 21.97 -6.10 -15.63
C SER A 208 22.07 -5.89 -14.12
N ASN A 209 21.71 -6.92 -13.38
CA ASN A 209 21.95 -6.99 -11.95
C ASN A 209 22.96 -8.11 -11.62
N HIS A 210 24.00 -7.78 -10.87
CA HIS A 210 25.03 -8.69 -10.38
C HIS A 210 25.04 -8.62 -8.84
N SER A 211 24.35 -9.56 -8.19
CA SER A 211 24.15 -9.56 -6.73
C SER A 211 25.15 -10.45 -5.97
N TYR A 212 26.35 -10.58 -6.53
CA TYR A 212 27.47 -11.39 -6.03
C TYR A 212 28.76 -10.55 -6.02
N GLY A 213 29.87 -11.16 -5.59
CA GLY A 213 31.20 -10.56 -5.58
C GLY A 213 32.21 -11.53 -4.95
N ASP A 214 33.50 -11.22 -5.04
CA ASP A 214 34.55 -12.11 -4.53
C ASP A 214 34.66 -12.07 -3.00
N VAL A 215 34.98 -13.21 -2.39
CA VAL A 215 35.23 -13.32 -0.95
C VAL A 215 36.59 -12.69 -0.62
N GLY A 216 36.59 -11.66 0.23
CA GLY A 216 37.79 -10.93 0.64
C GLY A 216 37.94 -10.82 2.16
N GLY A 217 39.17 -10.88 2.63
CA GLY A 217 39.50 -10.76 4.05
C GLY A 217 39.00 -11.96 4.87
N TRP A 218 38.17 -11.70 5.87
CA TRP A 218 37.55 -12.76 6.67
C TRP A 218 36.21 -13.24 6.09
N ASP A 219 35.99 -14.55 6.12
CA ASP A 219 34.67 -15.16 5.96
C ASP A 219 34.45 -16.37 6.88
N TYR A 220 33.19 -16.75 7.10
CA TYR A 220 32.83 -17.91 7.91
C TYR A 220 32.26 -19.05 7.06
N ASN A 221 33.13 -20.00 6.73
CA ASN A 221 32.76 -21.26 6.09
C ASN A 221 31.88 -22.10 7.03
N SER A 222 30.57 -22.01 6.80
CA SER A 222 29.53 -22.70 7.56
C SER A 222 29.52 -24.22 7.34
N SER A 223 30.07 -24.70 6.23
CA SER A 223 30.14 -26.13 5.89
C SER A 223 31.21 -26.85 6.71
N ASP A 224 32.38 -26.22 6.88
CA ASP A 224 33.46 -26.71 7.76
C ASP A 224 33.37 -26.16 9.20
N GLY A 225 32.39 -25.30 9.49
CA GLY A 225 32.14 -24.71 10.81
C GLY A 225 33.26 -23.79 11.33
N ARG A 226 34.02 -23.14 10.45
CA ARG A 226 35.28 -22.46 10.79
C ARG A 226 35.42 -21.08 10.15
N TRP A 227 36.20 -20.21 10.80
CA TRP A 227 36.62 -18.94 10.22
C TRP A 227 37.81 -19.09 9.29
N GLU A 228 37.75 -18.41 8.15
CA GLU A 228 38.73 -18.43 7.08
C GLU A 228 39.26 -17.02 6.78
N TRP A 229 40.57 -16.91 6.56
CA TRP A 229 41.24 -15.70 6.09
C TRP A 229 41.72 -15.91 4.66
N TYR A 230 41.21 -15.09 3.75
CA TYR A 230 41.49 -15.10 2.31
C TYR A 230 42.64 -14.16 1.90
N GLY A 231 43.05 -13.23 2.78
CA GLY A 231 44.29 -12.49 2.58
C GLY A 231 45.52 -13.40 2.63
N LEU A 232 46.62 -13.01 1.97
CA LEU A 232 47.77 -13.88 1.85
C LEU A 232 48.56 -13.99 3.18
N PRO A 233 49.28 -15.09 3.42
CA PRO A 233 49.99 -15.29 4.67
C PRO A 233 51.05 -14.23 4.92
N GLY A 234 50.91 -13.52 6.05
CA GLY A 234 51.76 -12.41 6.47
C GLY A 234 51.11 -11.04 6.31
N ASP A 235 50.04 -10.92 5.53
CA ASP A 235 49.36 -9.64 5.31
C ASP A 235 48.50 -9.25 6.51
N THR A 236 48.37 -7.94 6.74
CA THR A 236 47.52 -7.34 7.78
C THR A 236 46.10 -7.05 7.30
N GLU A 237 45.88 -7.12 5.99
CA GLU A 237 44.68 -6.75 5.23
C GLU A 237 44.69 -7.57 3.94
N ASP A 238 43.53 -7.84 3.35
CA ASP A 238 43.48 -8.60 2.09
C ASP A 238 43.68 -7.65 0.90
N TYR A 239 44.68 -7.94 0.08
CA TYR A 239 44.99 -7.17 -1.13
C TYR A 239 43.89 -7.21 -2.19
N ASN A 240 42.85 -8.06 -2.06
CA ASN A 240 41.70 -8.09 -2.97
C ASN A 240 40.71 -6.94 -2.74
N PHE A 241 40.77 -6.25 -1.60
CA PHE A 241 39.98 -5.05 -1.37
C PHE A 241 40.54 -3.88 -2.18
N GLY A 242 39.66 -3.08 -2.76
CA GLY A 242 40.01 -1.92 -3.59
C GLY A 242 40.69 -2.26 -4.92
N PHE A 243 41.01 -3.53 -5.17
CA PHE A 243 41.99 -3.97 -6.15
C PHE A 243 41.45 -4.07 -7.58
N TYR A 244 42.13 -3.38 -8.49
CA TYR A 244 41.82 -3.38 -9.92
C TYR A 244 42.73 -4.39 -10.66
N ASP A 245 42.18 -5.58 -10.92
CA ASP A 245 42.89 -6.70 -11.55
C ASP A 245 42.54 -6.86 -13.07
N ALA A 246 42.89 -8.00 -13.66
CA ALA A 246 42.55 -8.33 -15.05
C ALA A 246 41.06 -8.68 -15.27
N ARG A 247 40.34 -9.20 -14.27
CA ARG A 247 38.88 -9.42 -14.32
C ARG A 247 38.14 -8.09 -14.26
N VAL A 248 38.51 -7.21 -13.32
CA VAL A 248 37.98 -5.82 -13.24
C VAL A 248 38.25 -5.07 -14.55
N GLN A 249 39.46 -5.20 -15.11
CA GLN A 249 39.77 -4.63 -16.42
C GLN A 249 38.83 -5.16 -17.53
N SER A 250 38.45 -6.43 -17.47
CA SER A 250 37.56 -7.03 -18.47
C SER A 250 36.12 -6.50 -18.36
N TRP A 251 35.65 -6.21 -17.14
CA TRP A 251 34.36 -5.53 -16.93
C TRP A 251 34.36 -4.10 -17.48
N ASP A 252 35.41 -3.32 -17.24
CA ASP A 252 35.54 -1.98 -17.84
C ASP A 252 35.60 -2.03 -19.37
N LYS A 253 36.27 -3.03 -19.96
CA LYS A 253 36.24 -3.27 -21.43
C LYS A 253 34.85 -3.58 -21.94
N ILE A 254 34.07 -4.41 -21.26
CA ILE A 254 32.70 -4.77 -21.67
C ILE A 254 31.84 -3.51 -21.69
N ALA A 255 31.83 -2.73 -20.60
CA ALA A 255 31.07 -1.50 -20.53
C ALA A 255 31.53 -0.44 -21.55
N TYR A 256 32.84 -0.31 -21.80
CA TYR A 256 33.38 0.60 -22.81
C TYR A 256 32.94 0.24 -24.25
N ASN A 257 32.90 -1.06 -24.58
CA ASN A 257 32.47 -1.53 -25.90
C ASN A 257 30.93 -1.64 -26.04
N ALA A 258 30.17 -1.59 -24.94
CA ALA A 258 28.71 -1.59 -24.92
C ALA A 258 28.15 -0.31 -24.25
N PRO A 259 28.24 0.87 -24.88
CA PRO A 259 28.03 2.17 -24.23
C PRO A 259 26.60 2.46 -23.74
N TYR A 260 25.63 1.58 -24.01
CA TYR A 260 24.24 1.66 -23.52
C TYR A 260 23.93 0.66 -22.40
N TYR A 261 24.87 -0.25 -22.08
CA TYR A 261 24.71 -1.30 -21.10
C TYR A 261 25.31 -0.87 -19.76
N LEU A 262 24.44 -0.64 -18.76
CA LEU A 262 24.86 -0.35 -17.39
C LEU A 262 24.82 -1.64 -16.56
N ILE A 263 26.01 -2.12 -16.21
CA ILE A 263 26.20 -3.18 -15.24
C ILE A 263 25.94 -2.60 -13.84
N VAL A 264 25.01 -3.17 -13.08
CA VAL A 264 24.74 -2.79 -11.69
C VAL A 264 25.18 -3.93 -10.77
N GLU A 265 26.11 -3.64 -9.87
CA GLU A 265 26.74 -4.65 -9.00
C GLU A 265 26.54 -4.31 -7.53
N SER A 266 26.36 -5.33 -6.69
CA SER A 266 26.32 -5.15 -5.24
C SER A 266 27.70 -4.82 -4.66
N ALA A 267 27.79 -3.83 -3.76
CA ALA A 267 29.09 -3.38 -3.21
C ALA A 267 29.85 -4.41 -2.35
N GLY A 268 29.17 -5.46 -1.90
CA GLY A 268 29.70 -6.49 -1.00
C GLY A 268 29.17 -6.36 0.43
N ASN A 269 29.17 -7.49 1.14
CA ASN A 269 28.68 -7.61 2.52
C ASN A 269 29.83 -7.84 3.54
N SER A 270 31.08 -7.61 3.13
CA SER A 270 32.29 -7.99 3.87
C SER A 270 32.36 -7.34 5.26
N ARG A 271 31.70 -6.20 5.46
CA ARG A 271 31.72 -5.42 6.70
C ARG A 271 31.19 -6.16 7.93
N SER A 272 30.31 -7.14 7.75
CA SER A 272 29.85 -8.02 8.84
C SER A 272 30.81 -9.16 9.17
N SER A 273 31.62 -9.61 8.20
CA SER A 273 32.54 -10.74 8.36
C SER A 273 33.86 -10.24 8.97
N ASN A 274 33.93 -10.19 10.30
CA ASN A 274 35.03 -9.55 11.02
C ASN A 274 36.12 -10.52 11.53
N GLY A 275 36.03 -11.80 11.16
CA GLY A 275 36.93 -12.84 11.65
C GLY A 275 36.61 -13.33 13.07
N PRO A 276 37.33 -14.35 13.53
CA PRO A 276 37.21 -14.83 14.90
C PRO A 276 37.84 -13.82 15.87
N ALA A 277 37.54 -13.93 17.17
CA ALA A 277 38.21 -13.11 18.18
C ALA A 277 39.74 -13.30 18.15
N ILE A 278 40.51 -12.25 18.42
CA ILE A 278 41.97 -12.33 18.55
C ILE A 278 42.32 -13.43 19.58
N GLY A 279 43.27 -14.30 19.25
CA GLY A 279 43.61 -15.47 20.05
C GLY A 279 42.76 -16.73 19.77
N SER A 280 41.67 -16.64 19.01
CA SER A 280 40.86 -17.80 18.61
C SER A 280 41.37 -18.42 17.30
N THR A 281 41.17 -19.72 17.12
CA THR A 281 41.66 -20.47 15.96
C THR A 281 41.06 -19.96 14.64
N TYR A 282 41.89 -19.83 13.61
CA TYR A 282 41.45 -19.56 12.23
C TYR A 282 42.16 -20.46 11.22
N TYR A 283 41.61 -20.52 10.01
CA TYR A 283 42.17 -21.21 8.86
C TYR A 283 42.53 -20.19 7.78
N GLY A 284 43.54 -20.51 6.97
CA GLY A 284 44.05 -19.62 5.91
C GLY A 284 45.07 -20.34 5.07
N TYR A 285 45.52 -19.72 3.98
CA TYR A 285 46.51 -20.33 3.09
C TYR A 285 47.80 -20.74 3.81
N ALA A 286 48.37 -21.88 3.41
CA ALA A 286 49.61 -22.42 3.99
C ALA A 286 50.79 -21.44 3.83
N SER A 287 51.02 -20.94 2.62
CA SER A 287 52.00 -19.91 2.28
C SER A 287 51.50 -19.05 1.10
N ARG A 288 52.19 -17.95 0.77
CA ARG A 288 51.87 -17.14 -0.44
C ARG A 288 51.97 -17.91 -1.76
N THR A 289 52.56 -19.11 -1.76
CA THR A 289 52.75 -19.99 -2.93
C THR A 289 52.03 -21.33 -2.81
N ASN A 290 51.29 -21.57 -1.71
CA ASN A 290 50.52 -22.78 -1.48
C ASN A 290 49.10 -22.40 -1.01
N PRO A 291 48.09 -22.46 -1.90
CA PRO A 291 46.71 -22.07 -1.61
C PRO A 291 45.94 -23.13 -0.80
N THR A 292 46.61 -24.15 -0.25
CA THR A 292 45.95 -25.11 0.65
C THR A 292 45.55 -24.40 1.95
N PHE A 293 44.26 -24.40 2.29
CA PHE A 293 43.78 -23.93 3.59
C PHE A 293 44.26 -24.87 4.71
N VAL A 294 44.95 -24.31 5.70
CA VAL A 294 45.44 -25.03 6.88
C VAL A 294 45.04 -24.29 8.14
N ASN A 295 45.00 -24.99 9.27
CA ASN A 295 44.83 -24.38 10.57
C ASN A 295 46.05 -23.49 10.86
N LYS A 296 45.83 -22.19 11.05
CA LYS A 296 46.88 -21.18 11.29
C LYS A 296 47.13 -20.93 12.78
N GLY A 297 46.45 -21.67 13.65
CA GLY A 297 46.46 -21.44 15.09
C GLY A 297 45.67 -20.18 15.48
N PRO A 298 46.00 -19.53 16.60
CA PRO A 298 45.27 -18.35 17.09
C PRO A 298 45.43 -17.14 16.15
N ARG A 299 44.34 -16.41 15.89
CA ARG A 299 44.34 -15.14 15.14
C ARG A 299 45.28 -14.14 15.83
N PRO A 300 46.30 -13.60 15.14
CA PRO A 300 47.15 -12.56 15.67
C PRO A 300 46.46 -11.19 15.61
N ALA A 301 46.88 -10.26 16.48
CA ALA A 301 46.23 -8.96 16.64
C ALA A 301 46.43 -7.98 15.46
N ASN A 302 47.35 -8.26 14.54
CA ASN A 302 47.70 -7.39 13.42
C ASN A 302 46.90 -7.64 12.14
N ILE A 303 46.16 -8.76 12.04
CA ILE A 303 45.22 -8.95 10.92
C ILE A 303 43.95 -8.16 11.23
N SER A 304 43.67 -7.16 10.40
CA SER A 304 42.52 -6.27 10.48
C SER A 304 41.20 -7.06 10.49
N SER A 305 40.14 -6.42 10.95
CA SER A 305 38.78 -6.91 10.72
C SER A 305 38.20 -6.13 9.54
N ASN A 306 37.28 -6.72 8.78
CA ASN A 306 36.67 -6.09 7.60
C ASN A 306 35.76 -4.87 7.93
N ASN A 307 35.86 -4.23 9.10
CA ASN A 307 35.06 -3.07 9.50
C ASN A 307 35.73 -1.71 9.19
N GLY A 308 36.75 -1.69 8.33
CA GLY A 308 37.45 -0.49 7.86
C GLY A 308 36.74 0.25 6.72
N TYR A 309 37.42 1.26 6.17
CA TYR A 309 37.21 1.65 4.77
C TYR A 309 37.99 0.66 3.89
N ASP A 310 37.89 0.78 2.56
CA ASP A 310 38.63 -0.04 1.60
C ASP A 310 38.32 -1.55 1.76
N ILE A 311 37.03 -1.90 1.57
CA ILE A 311 36.51 -3.28 1.74
C ILE A 311 35.55 -3.71 0.62
N ILE A 312 35.57 -3.01 -0.52
CA ILE A 312 34.87 -3.41 -1.75
C ILE A 312 35.81 -4.31 -2.56
N THR A 313 35.38 -5.53 -2.87
CA THR A 313 36.21 -6.50 -3.58
C THR A 313 36.16 -6.30 -5.09
N THR A 314 37.30 -6.55 -5.73
CA THR A 314 37.48 -6.82 -7.17
C THR A 314 36.48 -6.15 -8.12
N THR A 315 35.50 -6.87 -8.68
CA THR A 315 34.60 -6.39 -9.76
C THR A 315 33.84 -5.12 -9.38
N GLY A 316 33.43 -5.01 -8.11
CA GLY A 316 32.78 -3.82 -7.55
C GLY A 316 33.63 -2.54 -7.63
N THR A 317 34.93 -2.67 -7.91
CA THR A 317 35.88 -1.56 -8.12
C THR A 317 35.99 -1.09 -9.57
N ALA A 318 35.28 -1.69 -10.54
CA ALA A 318 35.31 -1.25 -11.94
C ALA A 318 34.79 0.20 -12.09
N LYS A 319 35.36 0.99 -13.01
CA LYS A 319 35.00 2.42 -13.18
C LYS A 319 33.63 2.60 -13.82
N ASN A 320 33.31 1.74 -14.79
CA ASN A 320 32.19 1.95 -15.71
C ASN A 320 30.86 1.37 -15.24
N ILE A 321 30.86 0.57 -14.18
CA ILE A 321 29.66 -0.01 -13.56
C ILE A 321 29.01 0.95 -12.56
N LEU A 322 27.81 0.62 -12.09
CA LEU A 322 27.17 1.22 -10.93
C LEU A 322 27.24 0.26 -9.74
N THR A 323 28.14 0.52 -8.80
CA THR A 323 28.30 -0.25 -7.56
C THR A 323 27.34 0.25 -6.50
N VAL A 324 26.52 -0.64 -5.93
CA VAL A 324 25.38 -0.30 -5.08
C VAL A 324 25.61 -0.77 -3.64
N GLY A 325 25.73 0.19 -2.72
CA GLY A 325 25.71 -0.07 -1.29
C GLY A 325 24.28 -0.17 -0.73
N ALA A 326 24.16 -0.67 0.50
CA ALA A 326 22.88 -0.90 1.15
C ALA A 326 22.59 0.14 2.24
N VAL A 327 21.35 0.63 2.29
CA VAL A 327 20.79 1.38 3.42
C VAL A 327 19.60 0.63 4.03
N GLY A 328 19.24 1.04 5.24
CA GLY A 328 17.99 0.63 5.87
C GLY A 328 16.76 1.24 5.16
N PRO A 329 15.59 0.62 5.29
CA PRO A 329 14.38 1.04 4.60
C PRO A 329 13.76 2.32 5.19
N LEU A 330 13.24 3.16 4.30
CA LEU A 330 12.61 4.44 4.60
C LEU A 330 11.16 4.41 4.07
N PRO A 331 10.16 4.03 4.89
CA PRO A 331 8.75 3.84 4.45
C PRO A 331 8.12 5.05 3.77
N ASN A 332 8.58 6.26 4.11
CA ASN A 332 8.07 7.52 3.58
C ASN A 332 9.08 8.19 2.61
N GLY A 333 10.07 7.42 2.13
CA GLY A 333 11.22 7.91 1.40
C GLY A 333 12.29 8.57 2.29
N PRO A 334 13.47 8.87 1.72
CA PRO A 334 14.46 9.70 2.38
C PRO A 334 13.84 11.06 2.55
N VAL A 335 13.62 11.35 3.81
CA VAL A 335 13.17 12.65 4.22
C VAL A 335 14.47 13.50 4.23
N ASN A 336 15.59 13.06 4.79
CA ASN A 336 16.87 13.76 4.67
C ASN A 336 18.13 12.88 4.83
N ARG A 337 19.29 13.55 4.84
CA ARG A 337 20.63 12.96 4.91
C ARG A 337 20.87 11.95 6.02
N ALA A 338 20.40 12.24 7.24
CA ALA A 338 20.74 11.39 8.38
C ALA A 338 19.71 10.27 8.56
N ASP A 339 18.54 10.36 7.94
CA ASP A 339 17.60 9.24 7.83
C ASP A 339 18.24 8.02 7.16
N VAL A 340 19.03 8.32 6.13
CA VAL A 340 19.73 7.38 5.28
C VAL A 340 20.86 6.75 6.09
N ALA A 341 20.53 5.73 6.87
CA ALA A 341 21.50 4.95 7.63
C ALA A 341 22.08 3.82 6.77
N VAL A 342 23.40 3.83 6.52
CA VAL A 342 24.11 2.73 5.84
C VAL A 342 23.96 1.41 6.57
N SER A 343 23.70 0.32 5.84
CA SER A 343 23.58 -1.04 6.38
C SER A 343 24.89 -1.51 6.98
N PHE A 344 24.82 -2.17 8.14
CA PHE A 344 26.02 -2.51 8.93
C PHE A 344 26.96 -3.50 8.22
N PHE A 345 26.45 -4.27 7.27
CA PHE A 345 27.19 -5.21 6.42
C PHE A 345 27.73 -4.56 5.12
N SER A 346 27.22 -3.40 4.70
CA SER A 346 27.59 -2.81 3.41
C SER A 346 29.07 -2.48 3.36
N SER A 347 29.78 -2.99 2.36
CA SER A 347 31.17 -2.62 2.09
C SER A 347 31.28 -1.15 1.68
N TRP A 348 32.42 -0.53 2.03
CA TRP A 348 32.76 0.88 1.83
C TRP A 348 34.03 0.99 0.99
N GLY A 349 34.14 2.05 0.19
CA GLY A 349 35.37 2.41 -0.51
C GLY A 349 36.41 3.04 0.45
N PRO A 350 37.46 3.70 -0.06
CA PRO A 350 37.76 3.91 -1.48
C PRO A 350 38.11 2.61 -2.21
N THR A 351 38.41 2.71 -3.51
CA THR A 351 39.27 1.71 -4.18
C THR A 351 40.74 1.96 -3.84
N ASP A 352 41.63 1.02 -4.17
CA ASP A 352 43.10 1.16 -3.98
C ASP A 352 43.63 2.47 -4.58
N ASP A 353 43.15 2.82 -5.77
CA ASP A 353 43.57 4.03 -6.47
C ASP A 353 42.88 5.32 -5.98
N GLY A 354 41.93 5.20 -5.06
CA GLY A 354 41.29 6.28 -4.34
C GLY A 354 39.94 6.77 -4.88
N ARG A 355 39.27 5.99 -5.75
CA ARG A 355 37.98 6.35 -6.36
C ARG A 355 36.81 6.20 -5.40
N ILE A 356 35.75 6.96 -5.67
CA ILE A 356 34.48 6.92 -4.93
C ILE A 356 33.76 5.61 -5.24
N LYS A 357 33.65 4.73 -4.24
CA LYS A 357 32.81 3.54 -4.24
C LYS A 357 32.17 3.35 -2.84
N PRO A 358 30.94 2.81 -2.70
CA PRO A 358 29.99 2.53 -3.78
C PRO A 358 29.63 3.80 -4.57
N ASP A 359 29.02 3.69 -5.74
CA ASP A 359 28.59 4.86 -6.51
C ASP A 359 27.29 5.46 -5.93
N ILE A 360 26.39 4.61 -5.42
CA ILE A 360 25.07 4.99 -4.92
C ILE A 360 24.57 3.95 -3.90
N MET A 361 23.52 4.30 -3.16
CA MET A 361 22.84 3.42 -2.20
C MET A 361 21.41 3.08 -2.64
N GLY A 362 20.95 1.87 -2.27
CA GLY A 362 19.56 1.42 -2.37
C GLY A 362 19.11 0.69 -1.09
N ASN A 363 17.80 0.39 -0.97
CA ASN A 363 17.32 -0.38 0.17
C ASN A 363 17.81 -1.83 0.07
N GLY A 364 18.80 -2.19 0.90
CA GLY A 364 19.34 -3.54 0.96
C GLY A 364 18.96 -4.29 2.23
N GLU A 365 18.16 -3.70 3.12
CA GLU A 365 17.87 -4.29 4.42
C GLU A 365 16.41 -4.69 4.55
N ASN A 366 16.21 -6.01 4.71
CA ASN A 366 14.94 -6.64 5.04
C ASN A 366 13.91 -6.47 3.93
N VAL A 367 14.42 -6.62 2.70
CA VAL A 367 13.62 -6.63 1.50
C VAL A 367 12.85 -7.95 1.50
N VAL A 368 11.52 -7.86 1.51
CA VAL A 368 10.66 -9.03 1.34
C VAL A 368 10.41 -9.22 -0.15
N SER A 369 10.69 -10.41 -0.65
CA SER A 369 10.50 -10.77 -2.06
C SER A 369 10.15 -12.25 -2.19
N THR A 370 10.10 -12.75 -3.43
CA THR A 370 9.76 -14.13 -3.77
C THR A 370 10.80 -15.14 -3.29
N GLY A 371 10.34 -16.24 -2.69
CA GLY A 371 11.14 -17.42 -2.32
C GLY A 371 10.80 -18.66 -3.16
N THR A 372 11.47 -19.77 -2.88
CA THR A 372 11.41 -21.01 -3.69
C THR A 372 10.59 -22.15 -3.09
N GLN A 373 10.23 -22.08 -1.80
CA GLN A 373 9.58 -23.17 -1.08
C GLN A 373 8.28 -23.68 -1.74
N ASN A 374 7.51 -22.76 -2.33
CA ASN A 374 6.30 -23.04 -3.11
C ASN A 374 5.97 -21.82 -4.00
N THR A 375 4.91 -21.93 -4.83
CA THR A 375 4.52 -20.89 -5.80
C THR A 375 3.96 -19.59 -5.18
N SER A 376 3.85 -19.53 -3.85
CA SER A 376 3.39 -18.38 -3.05
C SER A 376 4.33 -18.07 -1.87
N SER A 377 5.57 -18.55 -1.92
CA SER A 377 6.57 -18.36 -0.86
C SER A 377 7.18 -16.96 -0.92
N TYR A 378 7.29 -16.31 0.23
CA TYR A 378 7.96 -15.02 0.37
C TYR A 378 8.97 -15.08 1.50
N ILE A 379 10.16 -14.52 1.26
CA ILE A 379 11.26 -14.51 2.23
C ILE A 379 11.83 -13.09 2.37
N THR A 380 12.36 -12.80 3.54
CA THR A 380 13.02 -11.54 3.87
C THR A 380 14.54 -11.74 3.83
N LEU A 381 15.24 -11.01 2.96
CA LEU A 381 16.70 -11.04 2.88
C LEU A 381 17.28 -9.64 3.11
N SER A 382 18.54 -9.62 3.55
CA SER A 382 19.33 -8.41 3.81
C SER A 382 20.72 -8.58 3.22
N GLY A 383 21.15 -7.62 2.41
CA GLY A 383 22.44 -7.59 1.73
C GLY A 383 22.51 -6.48 0.69
N THR A 384 23.71 -6.07 0.27
CA THR A 384 23.89 -5.25 -0.95
C THR A 384 23.28 -5.94 -2.18
N SER A 385 23.23 -7.27 -2.15
CA SER A 385 22.51 -8.14 -3.08
C SER A 385 21.01 -7.85 -3.21
N MET A 386 20.37 -7.20 -2.23
CA MET A 386 18.98 -6.74 -2.29
C MET A 386 18.88 -5.26 -2.66
N ALA A 387 19.91 -4.46 -2.38
CA ALA A 387 20.00 -3.06 -2.80
C ALA A 387 20.19 -2.95 -4.33
N ALA A 388 21.10 -3.75 -4.90
CA ALA A 388 21.35 -3.80 -6.34
C ALA A 388 20.06 -3.99 -7.18
N PRO A 389 19.17 -4.99 -6.93
CA PRO A 389 17.95 -5.15 -7.72
C PRO A 389 16.90 -4.07 -7.44
N ASN A 390 16.90 -3.48 -6.24
CA ASN A 390 16.08 -2.29 -5.96
C ASN A 390 16.52 -1.10 -6.82
N ILE A 391 17.82 -0.91 -7.04
CA ILE A 391 18.35 0.10 -7.98
C ILE A 391 18.08 -0.30 -9.43
N THR A 392 18.50 -1.49 -9.86
CA THR A 392 18.40 -1.96 -11.27
C THR A 392 16.98 -1.87 -11.81
N GLY A 393 15.99 -2.40 -11.07
CA GLY A 393 14.60 -2.35 -11.49
C GLY A 393 14.01 -0.93 -11.49
N SER A 394 14.55 -0.01 -10.67
CA SER A 394 14.13 1.40 -10.65
C SER A 394 14.73 2.18 -11.83
N LEU A 395 16.03 2.03 -12.09
CA LEU A 395 16.70 2.65 -13.24
C LEU A 395 16.16 2.16 -14.59
N TYR A 396 15.62 0.93 -14.65
CA TYR A 396 14.89 0.43 -15.81
C TYR A 396 13.65 1.28 -16.16
N LEU A 397 12.97 1.84 -15.16
CA LEU A 397 11.88 2.81 -15.38
C LEU A 397 12.38 4.16 -15.89
N LEU A 398 13.60 4.59 -15.52
CA LEU A 398 14.17 5.82 -16.11
C LEU A 398 14.48 5.64 -17.59
N GLN A 399 14.96 4.45 -18.02
CA GLN A 399 15.09 4.14 -19.44
C GLN A 399 13.73 4.04 -20.15
N GLU A 400 12.68 3.52 -19.48
CA GLU A 400 11.31 3.57 -20.00
C GLU A 400 10.89 5.03 -20.29
N TYR A 401 11.03 5.91 -19.29
CA TYR A 401 10.58 7.28 -19.40
C TYR A 401 11.40 8.13 -20.36
N TYR A 402 12.73 7.98 -20.34
CA TYR A 402 13.61 8.68 -21.27
C TYR A 402 13.31 8.28 -22.71
N ALA A 403 13.10 7.00 -23.01
CA ALA A 403 12.72 6.55 -24.34
C ALA A 403 11.35 7.09 -24.79
N GLN A 404 10.36 7.15 -23.88
CA GLN A 404 9.07 7.78 -24.16
C GLN A 404 9.19 9.29 -24.51
N LYS A 405 10.16 10.00 -23.92
CA LYS A 405 10.42 11.43 -24.19
C LYS A 405 11.32 11.69 -25.39
N ASN A 406 12.23 10.77 -25.71
CA ASN A 406 13.31 10.96 -26.69
C ASN A 406 13.14 10.08 -27.94
N ASN A 407 11.91 9.93 -28.43
CA ASN A 407 11.58 9.20 -29.67
C ASN A 407 12.09 7.74 -29.71
N GLY A 408 12.07 7.05 -28.58
CA GLY A 408 12.53 5.66 -28.44
C GLY A 408 14.04 5.48 -28.22
N ASN A 409 14.83 6.57 -28.17
CA ASN A 409 16.25 6.50 -27.85
C ASN A 409 16.46 6.29 -26.34
N PHE A 410 17.45 5.47 -25.98
CA PHE A 410 17.87 5.24 -24.59
C PHE A 410 19.04 6.14 -24.21
N MET A 411 19.23 6.37 -22.91
CA MET A 411 20.45 6.98 -22.37
C MET A 411 21.63 6.01 -22.47
N ARG A 412 22.83 6.52 -22.73
CA ARG A 412 24.09 5.76 -22.48
C ARG A 412 24.19 5.34 -21.02
N ALA A 413 24.97 4.29 -20.77
CA ALA A 413 25.26 3.79 -19.43
C ALA A 413 25.85 4.89 -18.52
N ALA A 414 26.82 5.67 -19.04
CA ALA A 414 27.39 6.82 -18.34
C ALA A 414 26.36 7.91 -18.02
N THR A 415 25.36 8.12 -18.88
CA THR A 415 24.30 9.12 -18.69
C THR A 415 23.30 8.66 -17.65
N LEU A 416 22.90 7.39 -17.66
CA LEU A 416 22.04 6.80 -16.62
C LEU A 416 22.74 6.75 -15.25
N LYS A 417 24.00 6.30 -15.20
CA LYS A 417 24.85 6.35 -13.99
C LYS A 417 25.00 7.79 -13.48
N GLY A 418 25.39 8.70 -14.36
CA GLY A 418 25.57 10.12 -14.05
C GLY A 418 24.29 10.78 -13.56
N LEU A 419 23.13 10.50 -14.17
CA LEU A 419 21.83 11.01 -13.73
C LEU A 419 21.46 10.49 -12.33
N ALA A 420 21.64 9.19 -12.08
CA ALA A 420 21.36 8.58 -10.78
C ALA A 420 22.22 9.21 -9.67
N CYS A 421 23.52 9.38 -9.90
CA CYS A 421 24.43 10.04 -8.97
C CYS A 421 24.18 11.56 -8.84
N HIS A 422 23.87 12.25 -9.93
CA HIS A 422 23.59 13.70 -9.93
C HIS A 422 22.33 14.07 -9.14
N THR A 423 21.30 13.22 -9.22
CA THR A 423 19.99 13.47 -8.58
C THR A 423 19.82 12.79 -7.24
N ALA A 424 20.80 11.97 -6.82
CA ALA A 424 20.76 11.22 -5.58
C ALA A 424 20.38 12.08 -4.37
N PHE A 425 19.63 11.47 -3.45
CA PHE A 425 19.46 11.97 -2.11
C PHE A 425 20.78 11.82 -1.35
N ASP A 426 21.59 12.86 -1.46
CA ASP A 426 22.90 12.99 -0.83
C ASP A 426 22.81 12.74 0.70
N ALA A 427 23.62 11.82 1.22
CA ALA A 427 23.54 11.24 2.57
C ALA A 427 24.89 11.31 3.31
N GLY A 428 24.90 11.17 4.63
CA GLY A 428 26.16 11.31 5.40
C GLY A 428 26.75 12.73 5.36
N ASN A 429 28.06 12.85 5.09
CA ASN A 429 28.76 14.13 4.95
C ASN A 429 28.27 14.88 3.70
N VAL A 430 28.23 16.22 3.67
CA VAL A 430 27.77 16.96 2.47
C VAL A 430 28.72 16.74 1.28
N GLY A 431 28.16 16.42 0.11
CA GLY A 431 28.94 15.95 -1.04
C GLY A 431 29.19 14.44 -0.99
N PRO A 432 29.90 13.87 -1.98
CA PRO A 432 30.14 12.43 -2.03
C PRO A 432 31.02 11.96 -0.85
N ASP A 433 30.84 10.72 -0.41
CA ASP A 433 31.74 10.06 0.54
C ASP A 433 31.93 8.56 0.22
N TYR A 434 32.91 7.90 0.85
CA TYR A 434 33.23 6.50 0.60
C TYR A 434 32.27 5.49 1.28
N ILE A 435 31.22 5.97 1.97
CA ILE A 435 30.19 5.14 2.63
C ILE A 435 28.92 5.10 1.79
N TYR A 436 28.45 6.27 1.35
CA TYR A 436 27.19 6.48 0.63
C TYR A 436 27.38 6.74 -0.87
N GLY A 437 28.63 6.88 -1.33
CA GLY A 437 28.91 7.29 -2.71
C GLY A 437 28.39 8.70 -2.96
N TRP A 438 27.59 8.85 -4.01
CA TRP A 438 26.87 10.10 -4.29
C TRP A 438 25.54 10.24 -3.52
N GLY A 439 25.14 9.23 -2.73
CA GLY A 439 23.92 9.23 -1.92
C GLY A 439 22.97 8.07 -2.22
N LEU A 440 21.73 8.18 -1.75
CA LEU A 440 20.64 7.23 -2.01
C LEU A 440 19.91 7.59 -3.30
N LEU A 441 19.53 6.62 -4.14
CA LEU A 441 18.77 6.90 -5.37
C LEU A 441 17.46 7.66 -5.10
N ASP A 442 17.28 8.78 -5.80
CA ASP A 442 16.03 9.55 -5.81
C ASP A 442 15.39 9.50 -7.21
N MET A 443 14.51 8.52 -7.41
CA MET A 443 13.77 8.36 -8.67
C MET A 443 12.86 9.55 -9.00
N ARG A 444 12.40 10.32 -8.00
CA ARG A 444 11.56 11.49 -8.22
C ARG A 444 12.39 12.58 -8.90
N ARG A 445 13.55 12.91 -8.34
CA ARG A 445 14.46 13.93 -8.90
C ARG A 445 15.01 13.49 -10.25
N ALA A 446 15.38 12.22 -10.41
CA ALA A 446 15.85 11.68 -11.69
C ALA A 446 14.79 11.81 -12.80
N ALA A 447 13.54 11.41 -12.53
CA ALA A 447 12.46 11.55 -13.49
C ALA A 447 12.05 13.01 -13.73
N GLN A 448 12.10 13.88 -12.71
CA GLN A 448 11.86 15.31 -12.88
C GLN A 448 12.94 15.94 -13.78
N ALA A 449 14.21 15.62 -13.59
CA ALA A 449 15.30 16.09 -14.45
C ALA A 449 15.16 15.63 -15.92
N ILE A 450 14.58 14.45 -16.19
CA ILE A 450 14.22 14.03 -17.56
C ILE A 450 13.03 14.84 -18.11
N THR A 451 12.07 15.19 -17.25
CA THR A 451 10.88 15.98 -17.61
C THR A 451 11.24 17.42 -18.02
N ASP A 452 12.19 18.01 -17.30
CA ASP A 452 12.60 19.41 -17.42
C ASP A 452 13.71 19.65 -18.46
N ASN A 453 14.16 18.60 -19.16
CA ASN A 453 15.33 18.63 -20.03
C ASN A 453 15.17 19.63 -21.19
N GLY A 454 16.12 20.55 -21.29
CA GLY A 454 16.13 21.65 -22.26
C GLY A 454 15.37 22.89 -21.80
N VAL A 455 14.81 22.89 -20.57
CA VAL A 455 14.10 24.05 -19.99
C VAL A 455 14.66 24.41 -18.61
N LYS A 456 14.54 23.53 -17.61
CA LYS A 456 15.02 23.76 -16.23
C LYS A 456 16.14 22.80 -15.80
N SER A 457 16.37 21.76 -16.60
CA SER A 457 17.53 20.88 -16.53
C SER A 457 18.19 20.77 -17.91
N ILE A 458 19.40 20.23 -17.96
CA ILE A 458 20.06 19.84 -19.21
C ILE A 458 20.61 18.42 -19.00
N ILE A 459 20.22 17.49 -19.88
CA ILE A 459 20.80 16.15 -20.01
C ILE A 459 21.28 16.02 -21.45
N SER A 460 22.60 16.00 -21.65
CA SER A 460 23.22 16.06 -22.98
C SER A 460 24.40 15.11 -23.12
N GLU A 461 24.37 14.27 -24.16
CA GLU A 461 25.47 13.38 -24.54
C GLU A 461 26.37 14.05 -25.59
N ASN A 462 27.68 14.12 -25.32
CA ASN A 462 28.66 14.85 -26.12
C ASN A 462 29.94 14.01 -26.36
N THR A 463 30.87 14.58 -27.12
CA THR A 463 32.21 14.04 -27.36
C THR A 463 33.24 15.17 -27.28
N LEU A 464 34.32 14.93 -26.54
CA LEU A 464 35.46 15.83 -26.40
C LEU A 464 36.65 15.27 -27.21
N THR A 465 37.28 16.09 -28.05
CA THR A 465 38.44 15.67 -28.87
C THR A 465 39.77 16.09 -28.23
N GLN A 466 40.88 15.47 -28.65
CA GLN A 466 42.22 15.84 -28.18
C GLN A 466 42.46 17.36 -28.26
N GLY A 467 42.95 17.97 -27.17
CA GLY A 467 43.18 19.41 -27.04
C GLY A 467 41.94 20.32 -26.97
N GLN A 468 40.72 19.78 -26.94
CA GLN A 468 39.49 20.58 -26.92
C GLN A 468 39.03 20.95 -25.51
N THR A 469 38.61 22.19 -25.35
CA THR A 469 37.72 22.65 -24.27
C THR A 469 36.34 22.98 -24.87
N LYS A 470 35.27 22.63 -24.16
CA LYS A 470 33.89 23.08 -24.42
C LYS A 470 33.50 24.10 -23.36
N SER A 471 32.89 25.20 -23.81
CA SER A 471 32.39 26.26 -22.92
C SER A 471 30.97 26.62 -23.33
N PHE A 472 30.07 26.76 -22.36
CA PHE A 472 28.71 27.27 -22.56
C PHE A 472 28.17 27.91 -21.28
N ASP A 473 27.20 28.81 -21.44
CA ASP A 473 26.59 29.54 -20.34
C ASP A 473 25.32 28.84 -19.84
N VAL A 474 25.10 28.90 -18.53
CA VAL A 474 23.82 28.58 -17.87
C VAL A 474 23.41 29.73 -16.97
N VAL A 475 22.10 29.91 -16.76
CA VAL A 475 21.56 30.93 -15.85
C VAL A 475 20.85 30.21 -14.72
N ALA A 476 21.26 30.50 -13.48
CA ALA A 476 20.69 29.83 -12.31
C ALA A 476 19.21 30.22 -12.13
N SER A 477 18.33 29.24 -11.92
CA SER A 477 16.88 29.48 -11.79
C SER A 477 16.44 29.89 -10.39
N GLY A 478 17.21 29.56 -9.35
CA GLY A 478 16.76 29.70 -7.97
C GLY A 478 15.82 28.59 -7.49
N GLU A 479 15.39 27.68 -8.37
CA GLU A 479 14.63 26.46 -8.01
C GLU A 479 15.57 25.38 -7.44
N GLY A 480 16.28 25.73 -6.36
CA GLY A 480 17.29 24.90 -5.73
C GLY A 480 18.73 25.24 -6.14
N PRO A 481 19.70 24.37 -5.80
CA PRO A 481 21.12 24.59 -6.08
C PRO A 481 21.44 24.41 -7.57
N LEU A 482 22.38 25.20 -8.10
CA LEU A 482 22.94 24.93 -9.43
C LEU A 482 23.95 23.78 -9.29
N SER A 483 23.62 22.62 -9.85
CA SER A 483 24.48 21.45 -9.90
C SER A 483 24.85 21.13 -11.35
N VAL A 484 26.11 20.84 -11.62
CA VAL A 484 26.60 20.34 -12.92
C VAL A 484 27.41 19.08 -12.66
N THR A 485 27.07 18.00 -13.35
CA THR A 485 27.82 16.74 -13.34
C THR A 485 28.26 16.40 -14.76
N ILE A 486 29.51 15.97 -14.91
CA ILE A 486 29.97 15.23 -16.09
C ILE A 486 30.21 13.77 -15.72
N SER A 487 29.93 12.86 -16.65
CA SER A 487 30.13 11.41 -16.46
C SER A 487 30.51 10.72 -17.77
N TRP A 488 31.45 9.78 -17.73
CA TRP A 488 31.90 9.08 -18.92
C TRP A 488 32.23 7.60 -18.69
N THR A 489 32.08 6.80 -19.74
CA THR A 489 32.59 5.43 -19.80
C THR A 489 34.05 5.51 -20.20
N ASP A 490 34.96 5.34 -19.24
CA ASP A 490 36.40 5.50 -19.41
C ASP A 490 37.01 4.24 -20.03
N PRO A 491 38.05 4.31 -20.90
CA PRO A 491 38.78 3.12 -21.34
C PRO A 491 39.37 2.36 -20.16
N GLU A 492 39.60 1.06 -20.29
CA GLU A 492 40.02 0.23 -19.17
C GLU A 492 41.40 0.65 -18.60
N GLY A 493 41.53 0.69 -17.27
CA GLY A 493 42.79 0.98 -16.60
C GLY A 493 43.84 -0.12 -16.75
N THR A 494 45.08 0.18 -16.35
CA THR A 494 46.15 -0.83 -16.24
C THR A 494 46.00 -1.60 -14.92
N PRO A 495 45.95 -2.95 -14.93
CA PRO A 495 45.85 -3.76 -13.72
C PRO A 495 47.00 -3.48 -12.73
N THR A 496 46.70 -3.47 -11.44
CA THR A 496 47.72 -3.40 -10.40
C THR A 496 48.61 -4.65 -10.47
N ALA A 497 49.93 -4.47 -10.41
CA ALA A 497 50.88 -5.57 -10.48
C ALA A 497 51.28 -6.07 -9.08
N GLY A 498 51.22 -7.38 -8.87
CA GLY A 498 51.53 -7.99 -7.58
C GLY A 498 50.34 -7.93 -6.61
N THR A 499 50.62 -7.74 -5.32
CA THR A 499 49.62 -7.73 -4.23
C THR A 499 49.85 -6.52 -3.33
N THR A 500 50.09 -5.36 -3.95
CA THR A 500 50.33 -4.09 -3.24
C THR A 500 49.00 -3.51 -2.81
N ILE A 501 48.77 -3.49 -1.50
CA ILE A 501 47.59 -2.88 -0.88
C ILE A 501 47.72 -1.35 -0.95
N ASN A 502 46.62 -0.64 -1.21
CA ASN A 502 46.50 0.81 -1.27
C ASN A 502 47.38 1.47 -2.36
N ASP A 503 47.48 0.88 -3.56
CA ASP A 503 48.17 1.47 -4.72
C ASP A 503 47.41 2.68 -5.30
N ARG A 504 47.78 3.87 -4.84
CA ARG A 504 47.24 5.18 -5.28
C ARG A 504 47.51 5.55 -6.75
N THR A 505 48.08 4.67 -7.57
CA THR A 505 48.23 4.88 -9.02
C THR A 505 46.86 4.90 -9.69
N PRO A 506 46.37 6.06 -10.22
CA PRO A 506 45.03 6.18 -10.77
C PRO A 506 44.74 5.15 -11.85
N LYS A 507 43.56 4.51 -11.79
CA LYS A 507 43.09 3.64 -12.88
C LYS A 507 42.33 4.41 -13.95
N LEU A 508 42.03 5.70 -13.72
CA LEU A 508 41.50 6.63 -14.72
C LEU A 508 42.47 6.77 -15.90
N VAL A 509 41.93 6.76 -17.13
CA VAL A 509 42.72 6.82 -18.37
C VAL A 509 42.51 8.16 -19.07
N ASN A 510 41.25 8.56 -19.29
CA ASN A 510 40.91 9.84 -19.88
C ASN A 510 40.45 10.79 -18.76
N ASP A 511 41.35 11.62 -18.25
CA ASP A 511 41.09 12.65 -17.24
C ASP A 511 40.33 13.83 -17.87
N LEU A 512 39.02 13.93 -17.61
CA LEU A 512 38.17 15.04 -18.03
C LEU A 512 37.93 16.00 -16.86
N ASP A 513 38.03 17.30 -17.14
CA ASP A 513 37.90 18.38 -16.16
C ASP A 513 36.61 19.18 -16.36
N LEU A 514 35.82 19.37 -15.32
CA LEU A 514 34.72 20.31 -15.19
C LEU A 514 35.15 21.49 -14.32
N ARG A 515 34.88 22.72 -14.76
CA ARG A 515 34.99 23.95 -13.94
C ARG A 515 33.84 24.91 -14.24
N ILE A 516 33.31 25.57 -13.23
CA ILE A 516 32.31 26.65 -13.41
C ILE A 516 32.91 27.98 -12.97
N ASN A 517 32.59 29.08 -13.66
CA ASN A 517 32.96 30.43 -13.23
C ASN A 517 31.77 31.40 -13.30
N ASP A 518 31.79 32.42 -12.44
CA ASP A 518 30.74 33.44 -12.29
C ASP A 518 31.30 34.88 -12.35
N ASP A 519 32.35 35.05 -13.17
CA ASP A 519 33.25 36.20 -13.31
C ASP A 519 34.08 36.56 -12.06
N ALA A 520 33.61 36.21 -10.85
CA ALA A 520 34.29 36.50 -9.58
C ALA A 520 35.02 35.28 -8.99
N ASN A 521 34.47 34.08 -9.15
CA ASN A 521 34.95 32.83 -8.56
C ASN A 521 35.13 31.74 -9.62
N ILE A 522 35.98 30.76 -9.31
CA ILE A 522 36.06 29.48 -10.02
C ILE A 522 35.65 28.38 -9.04
N TYR A 523 34.63 27.61 -9.42
CA TYR A 523 34.12 26.47 -8.67
C TYR A 523 34.73 25.19 -9.24
N ASN A 524 35.40 24.44 -8.36
CA ASN A 524 36.02 23.15 -8.67
C ASN A 524 35.11 21.99 -8.24
N PRO A 525 35.24 20.81 -8.86
CA PRO A 525 34.42 19.64 -8.54
C PRO A 525 34.78 19.04 -7.17
N TRP A 526 33.89 18.20 -6.65
CA TRP A 526 34.15 17.45 -5.41
C TRP A 526 35.30 16.46 -5.56
N VAL A 527 36.14 16.41 -4.52
CA VAL A 527 37.25 15.46 -4.34
C VAL A 527 37.27 14.93 -2.90
N LEU A 528 37.68 13.68 -2.75
CA LEU A 528 37.93 13.03 -1.46
C LEU A 528 39.42 12.77 -1.24
N THR A 529 39.78 12.54 0.03
CA THR A 529 41.15 12.21 0.46
C THR A 529 41.23 10.72 0.77
N PRO A 530 41.76 9.85 -0.13
CA PRO A 530 41.73 8.40 0.09
C PRO A 530 42.59 7.95 1.29
N ASP A 531 43.66 8.68 1.63
CA ASP A 531 44.51 8.40 2.80
C ASP A 531 43.89 8.89 4.12
N ASN A 532 42.75 9.57 4.07
CA ASN A 532 41.92 9.91 5.22
C ASN A 532 40.44 9.78 4.82
N PRO A 533 39.93 8.55 4.60
CA PRO A 533 38.67 8.31 3.90
C PRO A 533 37.43 8.72 4.71
N SER A 534 37.59 9.12 5.97
CA SER A 534 36.51 9.72 6.78
C SER A 534 36.41 11.24 6.69
N ALA A 535 37.35 11.90 5.99
CA ALA A 535 37.31 13.34 5.78
C ALA A 535 36.09 13.74 4.90
N PRO A 536 35.39 14.84 5.23
CA PRO A 536 34.36 15.38 4.34
C PRO A 536 34.90 15.75 2.96
N ALA A 537 34.03 15.72 1.95
CA ALA A 537 34.36 16.19 0.61
C ALA A 537 34.87 17.63 0.62
N THR A 538 35.87 17.89 -0.23
CA THR A 538 36.40 19.23 -0.50
C THR A 538 36.32 19.48 -2.00
N THR A 539 36.57 20.71 -2.47
CA THR A 539 36.60 21.00 -3.91
C THR A 539 38.04 21.09 -4.41
N GLY A 540 38.31 20.49 -5.57
CA GLY A 540 39.67 20.36 -6.09
C GLY A 540 39.72 19.80 -7.51
N ASP A 541 40.90 19.37 -7.93
CA ASP A 541 41.12 18.69 -9.22
C ASP A 541 40.91 17.19 -9.04
N ASN A 542 39.88 16.59 -9.68
CA ASN A 542 39.63 15.16 -9.56
C ASN A 542 40.41 14.38 -10.63
N ILE A 543 41.44 13.68 -10.19
CA ILE A 543 42.33 12.88 -11.07
C ILE A 543 42.01 11.38 -11.07
N ARG A 544 40.84 10.97 -10.54
CA ARG A 544 40.54 9.57 -10.23
C ARG A 544 39.18 9.10 -10.75
N ASP A 545 38.13 9.88 -10.52
CA ASP A 545 36.76 9.44 -10.79
C ASP A 545 36.34 9.76 -12.23
N ASN A 546 35.59 8.86 -12.86
CA ASN A 546 34.94 9.09 -14.16
C ASN A 546 33.56 9.78 -14.04
N ILE A 547 33.34 10.45 -12.89
CA ILE A 547 32.22 11.34 -12.59
C ILE A 547 32.79 12.53 -11.81
N GLU A 548 32.58 13.73 -12.32
CA GLU A 548 32.84 14.97 -11.58
C GLU A 548 31.53 15.74 -11.37
N GLN A 549 31.35 16.35 -10.19
CA GLN A 549 30.25 17.26 -9.92
C GLN A 549 30.74 18.56 -9.28
N VAL A 550 30.28 19.69 -9.82
CA VAL A 550 30.35 21.01 -9.18
C VAL A 550 28.96 21.36 -8.65
N TYR A 551 28.87 21.65 -7.34
CA TYR A 551 27.61 21.94 -6.65
C TYR A 551 27.64 23.34 -6.02
N ILE A 552 26.80 24.25 -6.52
CA ILE A 552 26.70 25.64 -6.07
C ILE A 552 25.40 25.80 -5.27
N ALA A 553 25.49 25.46 -3.97
CA ALA A 553 24.36 25.43 -3.03
C ALA A 553 23.50 26.70 -2.98
N ASN A 554 24.13 27.86 -3.21
CA ASN A 554 23.55 29.19 -3.09
C ASN A 554 23.79 30.00 -4.38
N ALA A 555 23.56 29.39 -5.55
CA ALA A 555 23.65 30.09 -6.81
C ALA A 555 22.71 31.30 -6.82
N VAL A 556 23.19 32.44 -7.35
CA VAL A 556 22.41 33.68 -7.39
C VAL A 556 21.41 33.56 -8.54
N PRO A 557 20.09 33.61 -8.29
CA PRO A 557 19.09 33.48 -9.35
C PRO A 557 19.29 34.56 -10.41
N GLY A 558 19.10 34.22 -11.68
CA GLY A 558 19.35 35.10 -12.81
C GLY A 558 20.82 35.44 -13.08
N LYS A 559 21.77 35.03 -12.23
CA LYS A 559 23.20 35.17 -12.53
C LYS A 559 23.63 34.12 -13.56
N LYS A 560 24.47 34.56 -14.50
CA LYS A 560 25.12 33.71 -15.50
C LYS A 560 26.31 32.98 -14.88
N TYR A 561 26.42 31.69 -15.17
CA TYR A 561 27.53 30.83 -14.81
C TYR A 561 28.08 30.18 -16.08
N THR A 562 29.37 30.30 -16.33
CA THR A 562 30.03 29.72 -17.51
C THR A 562 30.57 28.34 -17.13
N VAL A 563 30.06 27.28 -17.77
CA VAL A 563 30.52 25.90 -17.62
C VAL A 563 31.63 25.63 -18.62
N ASN A 564 32.79 25.17 -18.14
CA ASN A 564 33.94 24.74 -18.93
C ASN A 564 34.19 23.25 -18.72
N ILE A 565 34.40 22.51 -19.81
CA ILE A 565 34.72 21.08 -19.81
C ILE A 565 35.94 20.86 -20.70
N SER A 566 37.04 20.36 -20.13
CA SER A 566 38.33 20.13 -20.79
C SER A 566 38.87 18.73 -20.45
N HIS A 567 40.14 18.45 -20.76
CA HIS A 567 40.81 17.21 -20.39
C HIS A 567 42.31 17.39 -20.25
N LYS A 568 42.96 16.45 -19.56
CA LYS A 568 44.42 16.38 -19.41
C LYS A 568 45.01 15.22 -20.21
N GLY A 569 46.30 15.35 -20.55
CA GLY A 569 47.07 14.26 -21.17
C GLY A 569 46.66 13.94 -22.62
N ILE A 570 46.63 12.65 -22.95
CA ILE A 570 46.31 12.13 -24.28
C ILE A 570 45.12 11.18 -24.15
N LEU A 571 44.01 11.52 -24.79
CA LEU A 571 42.82 10.66 -24.83
C LEU A 571 43.14 9.38 -25.61
N ARG A 572 42.91 8.21 -25.02
CA ARG A 572 43.37 6.90 -25.54
C ARG A 572 42.86 6.54 -26.94
N SER A 573 41.76 7.18 -27.38
CA SER A 573 41.17 7.03 -28.72
C SER A 573 41.12 8.36 -29.50
N GLY A 574 41.91 9.37 -29.09
CA GLY A 574 41.88 10.74 -29.64
C GLY A 574 40.62 11.55 -29.31
N SER A 575 39.63 10.93 -28.67
CA SER A 575 38.41 11.56 -28.16
C SER A 575 37.80 10.73 -27.02
N GLN A 576 36.95 11.35 -26.20
CA GLN A 576 36.15 10.70 -25.16
C GLN A 576 34.69 11.13 -25.27
N ALA A 577 33.78 10.16 -25.21
CA ALA A 577 32.34 10.39 -25.13
C ALA A 577 31.94 10.66 -23.66
N TYR A 578 31.16 11.71 -23.41
CA TYR A 578 30.78 12.09 -22.05
C TYR A 578 29.34 12.61 -21.99
N SER A 579 28.75 12.60 -20.80
CA SER A 579 27.44 13.16 -20.50
C SER A 579 27.60 14.45 -19.70
N VAL A 580 26.65 15.37 -19.85
CA VAL A 580 26.47 16.52 -18.95
C VAL A 580 25.05 16.44 -18.38
N ILE A 581 24.93 16.50 -17.05
CA ILE A 581 23.66 16.65 -16.34
C ILE A 581 23.70 17.95 -15.54
N ILE A 582 22.70 18.82 -15.69
CA ILE A 582 22.57 20.10 -15.00
C ILE A 582 21.17 20.24 -14.42
N THR A 583 21.07 20.68 -13.17
CA THR A 583 19.82 21.08 -12.48
C THR A 583 20.01 22.43 -11.78
N GLY A 584 18.92 23.12 -11.46
CA GLY A 584 18.97 24.51 -10.96
C GLY A 584 19.30 25.55 -12.03
N THR A 585 19.09 25.22 -13.31
CA THR A 585 19.29 26.09 -14.48
C THR A 585 17.96 26.51 -15.10
N GLY A 586 17.98 27.35 -16.14
CA GLY A 586 16.80 27.84 -16.84
C GLY A 586 16.22 29.14 -16.28
N GLY A 587 16.99 29.88 -15.46
CA GLY A 587 16.58 31.19 -14.94
C GLY A 587 16.63 32.31 -15.99
N ASN A 588 15.97 33.43 -15.69
CA ASN A 588 16.07 34.67 -16.45
C ASN A 588 17.01 35.65 -15.74
N ALA A 589 17.84 36.37 -16.50
CA ALA A 589 18.68 37.42 -15.93
C ALA A 589 17.85 38.63 -15.52
N TYR A 590 17.96 39.05 -14.26
CA TYR A 590 17.28 40.24 -13.75
C TYR A 590 17.68 41.50 -14.52
N CYS A 591 16.73 42.42 -14.65
CA CYS A 591 16.94 43.71 -15.27
C CYS A 591 18.04 44.53 -14.55
N ALA A 592 18.78 45.35 -15.29
CA ALA A 592 19.72 46.30 -14.71
C ALA A 592 18.98 47.43 -13.96
N SER A 593 19.55 47.91 -12.85
CA SER A 593 19.07 49.07 -12.09
C SER A 593 20.26 49.83 -11.52
N ALA A 594 20.46 51.09 -11.93
CA ALA A 594 21.57 51.93 -11.47
C ALA A 594 21.30 53.42 -11.75
N PRO A 595 21.89 54.36 -10.97
CA PRO A 595 21.84 55.78 -11.26
C PRO A 595 22.78 56.16 -12.42
N ALA A 596 22.45 57.26 -13.10
CA ALA A 596 23.33 57.92 -14.07
C ALA A 596 24.51 58.65 -13.38
N LEU A 597 24.34 59.07 -12.12
CA LEU A 597 25.38 59.71 -11.30
C LEU A 597 25.42 59.09 -9.88
N THR A 598 26.59 58.59 -9.49
CA THR A 598 26.85 58.03 -8.15
C THR A 598 27.18 59.15 -7.16
N ALA A 599 26.16 59.93 -6.77
CA ALA A 599 26.32 61.11 -5.93
C ALA A 599 25.15 61.32 -4.96
N ASP A 600 25.44 62.12 -3.92
CA ASP A 600 24.51 62.71 -2.96
C ASP A 600 23.76 61.73 -2.05
N SER A 601 22.77 60.97 -2.52
CA SER A 601 21.94 60.11 -1.66
C SER A 601 22.30 58.62 -1.71
N LYS A 602 22.18 57.94 -0.56
CA LYS A 602 22.58 56.53 -0.38
C LYS A 602 21.76 55.79 0.68
N ILE A 603 21.89 54.46 0.70
CA ILE A 603 21.35 53.59 1.75
C ILE A 603 22.46 53.35 2.78
N ASN A 604 22.30 53.88 3.99
CA ASN A 604 23.28 53.70 5.08
C ASN A 604 23.16 52.32 5.74
N LYS A 605 21.94 51.81 5.90
CA LYS A 605 21.67 50.53 6.58
C LYS A 605 20.36 49.91 6.09
N PHE A 606 20.33 48.59 5.95
CA PHE A 606 19.10 47.83 5.73
C PHE A 606 19.05 46.62 6.68
N THR A 607 17.90 46.41 7.32
CA THR A 607 17.64 45.24 8.16
C THR A 607 16.28 44.63 7.84
N LEU A 608 16.24 43.32 7.63
CA LEU A 608 15.03 42.54 7.39
C LEU A 608 15.28 41.10 7.87
N ALA A 609 14.34 40.55 8.65
CA ALA A 609 14.43 39.20 9.22
C ALA A 609 15.80 38.93 9.91
N ASN A 610 16.65 38.11 9.29
CA ASN A 610 17.96 37.69 9.79
C ASN A 610 19.14 38.57 9.33
N ILE A 611 18.95 39.54 8.41
CA ILE A 611 20.03 40.38 7.88
C ILE A 611 20.07 41.77 8.52
N SER A 612 21.28 42.32 8.67
CA SER A 612 21.54 43.70 9.06
C SER A 612 22.79 44.22 8.36
N TYR A 613 22.64 44.74 7.14
CA TYR A 613 23.73 45.31 6.35
C TYR A 613 23.93 46.80 6.66
N THR A 614 25.18 47.23 6.81
CA THR A 614 25.57 48.65 6.96
C THR A 614 26.56 48.98 5.84
N ALA A 615 26.26 50.00 5.04
CA ALA A 615 27.09 50.38 3.90
C ALA A 615 28.39 51.08 4.33
N GLY A 616 29.44 50.94 3.51
CA GLY A 616 30.71 51.67 3.68
C GLY A 616 30.56 53.19 3.48
N ALA A 617 31.63 53.96 3.75
CA ALA A 617 31.64 55.41 3.51
C ALA A 617 31.64 55.75 2.00
N GLY A 618 31.11 56.91 1.64
CA GLY A 618 30.99 57.37 0.24
C GLY A 618 29.68 56.96 -0.45
N CYS A 619 29.55 57.31 -1.73
CA CYS A 619 28.40 56.99 -2.58
C CYS A 619 28.69 55.78 -3.49
N THR A 620 27.70 54.91 -3.64
CA THR A 620 27.72 53.72 -4.51
C THR A 620 26.45 53.71 -5.36
N GLY A 621 26.57 53.42 -6.67
CA GLY A 621 25.40 53.40 -7.56
C GLY A 621 24.63 52.08 -7.53
N TYR A 622 25.38 50.98 -7.48
CA TYR A 622 24.87 49.62 -7.35
C TYR A 622 25.75 48.86 -6.37
N THR A 623 25.12 48.15 -5.43
CA THR A 623 25.81 47.36 -4.40
C THR A 623 25.24 45.95 -4.42
N ASP A 624 26.06 44.99 -4.90
CA ASP A 624 25.74 43.57 -4.87
C ASP A 624 25.96 43.02 -3.44
N ASN A 625 24.86 42.71 -2.75
CA ASN A 625 24.84 42.04 -1.45
C ASN A 625 24.19 40.65 -1.57
N THR A 626 24.20 40.01 -2.75
CA THR A 626 23.62 38.66 -2.95
C THR A 626 24.38 37.54 -2.25
N ASN A 627 25.55 37.84 -1.67
CA ASN A 627 26.23 37.01 -0.68
C ASN A 627 25.46 36.93 0.66
N LEU A 628 24.64 37.94 0.99
CA LEU A 628 23.71 37.95 2.13
C LEU A 628 22.35 37.37 1.71
N SER A 629 21.81 36.47 2.55
CA SER A 629 20.53 35.80 2.28
C SER A 629 19.51 36.14 3.36
N VAL A 630 18.41 36.78 2.96
CA VAL A 630 17.22 36.99 3.78
C VAL A 630 16.44 35.69 3.87
N GLN A 631 15.99 35.31 5.07
CA GLN A 631 15.21 34.10 5.33
C GLN A 631 13.77 34.47 5.67
N LEU A 632 12.82 34.06 4.82
CA LEU A 632 11.43 34.51 4.86
C LEU A 632 10.45 33.31 4.81
N GLU A 633 9.67 33.11 5.87
CA GLU A 633 8.62 32.08 5.92
C GLU A 633 7.41 32.46 5.07
N ALA A 634 6.88 31.50 4.29
CA ALA A 634 5.68 31.68 3.48
C ALA A 634 4.47 32.14 4.33
N GLY A 635 3.72 33.14 3.84
CA GLY A 635 2.54 33.70 4.51
C GLY A 635 2.84 34.61 5.70
N LYS A 636 4.09 34.78 6.11
CA LYS A 636 4.46 35.53 7.33
C LYS A 636 4.76 37.00 7.04
N ILE A 637 4.50 37.86 8.02
CA ILE A 637 4.81 39.29 7.96
C ILE A 637 6.09 39.56 8.76
N TYR A 638 7.05 40.27 8.15
CA TYR A 638 8.34 40.64 8.76
C TYR A 638 8.51 42.17 8.83
N PRO A 639 8.95 42.72 9.97
CA PRO A 639 9.33 44.11 10.05
C PRO A 639 10.66 44.37 9.33
N PHE A 640 10.78 45.54 8.69
CA PHE A 640 12.03 46.04 8.12
C PHE A 640 12.42 47.39 8.73
N SER A 641 13.71 47.73 8.61
CA SER A 641 14.25 49.06 8.89
C SER A 641 15.27 49.44 7.82
N LEU A 642 15.09 50.62 7.23
CA LEU A 642 15.91 51.16 6.15
C LEU A 642 16.40 52.56 6.55
N THR A 643 17.69 52.71 6.77
CA THR A 643 18.33 54.00 7.05
C THR A 643 18.75 54.65 5.73
N LEU A 644 17.97 55.64 5.30
CA LEU A 644 18.29 56.50 4.16
C LEU A 644 19.32 57.56 4.61
N GLY A 645 20.25 57.93 3.74
CA GLY A 645 21.36 58.82 4.09
C GLY A 645 21.89 59.66 2.93
N THR A 646 22.96 60.41 3.20
CA THR A 646 23.71 61.20 2.22
C THR A 646 25.21 60.96 2.34
N CYS A 647 25.90 61.13 1.22
CA CYS A 647 27.35 61.09 1.03
C CYS A 647 27.85 62.31 0.22
N GLY A 648 26.98 63.31 0.02
CA GLY A 648 27.27 64.54 -0.73
C GLY A 648 26.37 65.68 -0.24
N ALA A 649 25.69 66.35 -1.17
CA ALA A 649 24.60 67.26 -0.83
C ALA A 649 23.36 66.47 -0.34
N ASP A 650 22.43 67.17 0.31
CA ASP A 650 21.21 66.57 0.82
C ASP A 650 19.98 67.07 0.04
N PHE A 651 19.36 66.14 -0.68
CA PHE A 651 18.14 66.35 -1.45
C PHE A 651 17.01 65.41 -0.99
N SER A 652 15.78 65.76 -1.36
CA SER A 652 14.61 64.88 -1.17
C SER A 652 14.83 63.54 -1.85
N LYS A 653 14.61 62.46 -1.11
CA LYS A 653 14.87 61.08 -1.53
C LYS A 653 13.76 60.16 -1.03
N ALA A 654 13.50 59.09 -1.78
CA ALA A 654 12.61 58.01 -1.40
C ALA A 654 13.18 56.68 -1.91
N ALA A 655 12.69 55.56 -1.36
CA ALA A 655 13.09 54.23 -1.78
C ALA A 655 11.89 53.28 -1.95
N LYS A 656 12.07 52.24 -2.76
CA LYS A 656 11.17 51.09 -2.86
C LYS A 656 11.94 49.80 -2.63
N ILE A 657 11.24 48.81 -2.07
CA ILE A 657 11.71 47.44 -1.90
C ILE A 657 10.87 46.55 -2.80
N PHE A 658 11.52 45.81 -3.69
CA PHE A 658 10.92 44.81 -4.57
C PHE A 658 11.43 43.43 -4.16
N ALA A 659 10.61 42.40 -4.27
CA ALA A 659 11.00 41.03 -3.94
C ALA A 659 10.30 40.08 -4.93
N ASP A 660 11.10 39.41 -5.76
CA ASP A 660 10.60 38.42 -6.71
C ASP A 660 10.07 37.22 -5.90
N TRP A 661 8.75 37.12 -5.77
CA TRP A 661 8.08 36.15 -4.92
C TRP A 661 7.88 34.82 -5.63
N ASN A 662 7.78 34.87 -6.96
CA ASN A 662 7.45 33.72 -7.78
C ASN A 662 8.71 33.00 -8.36
N GLY A 663 9.87 33.67 -8.34
CA GLY A 663 11.17 33.18 -8.77
C GLY A 663 11.40 33.23 -10.28
N ASN A 664 10.64 34.03 -11.04
CA ASN A 664 10.72 34.03 -12.51
C ASN A 664 11.89 34.85 -13.09
N GLY A 665 12.61 35.64 -12.28
CA GLY A 665 13.70 36.51 -12.73
C GLY A 665 13.26 37.90 -13.23
N VAL A 666 12.01 38.28 -13.00
CA VAL A 666 11.38 39.56 -13.37
C VAL A 666 10.67 40.11 -12.15
N PHE A 667 10.82 41.41 -11.87
CA PHE A 667 10.04 42.07 -10.82
C PHE A 667 8.67 42.49 -11.36
N ASP A 668 7.65 41.68 -11.09
CA ASP A 668 6.27 41.90 -11.52
C ASP A 668 5.57 43.02 -10.71
N ALA A 669 4.40 43.48 -11.17
CA ALA A 669 3.72 44.64 -10.58
C ALA A 669 3.21 44.40 -9.15
N ASP A 670 2.91 43.16 -8.79
CA ASP A 670 2.50 42.70 -7.46
C ASP A 670 3.70 42.36 -6.54
N GLU A 671 4.93 42.58 -7.00
CA GLU A 671 6.17 42.27 -6.27
C GLU A 671 6.83 43.50 -5.63
N LEU A 672 6.14 44.65 -5.66
CA LEU A 672 6.45 45.81 -4.84
C LEU A 672 6.13 45.52 -3.36
N ALA A 673 7.15 45.17 -2.59
CA ALA A 673 7.03 44.79 -1.18
C ALA A 673 6.87 45.98 -0.23
N ALA A 674 7.51 47.14 -0.50
CA ALA A 674 7.36 48.36 0.29
C ALA A 674 7.75 49.63 -0.49
N THR A 675 7.20 50.78 -0.07
CA THR A 675 7.60 52.13 -0.52
C THR A 675 7.83 53.01 0.71
N THR A 676 8.86 53.87 0.70
CA THR A 676 9.09 54.85 1.78
C THR A 676 8.41 56.18 1.47
N ASP A 677 8.12 56.95 2.51
CA ASP A 677 7.87 58.39 2.38
C ASP A 677 9.08 59.12 1.77
N VAL A 678 8.83 60.33 1.26
CA VAL A 678 9.89 61.25 0.82
C VAL A 678 10.53 61.90 2.04
N VAL A 679 11.85 61.76 2.20
CA VAL A 679 12.62 62.33 3.31
C VAL A 679 13.73 63.25 2.81
N ALA A 680 14.14 64.19 3.66
CA ALA A 680 15.40 64.93 3.55
C ALA A 680 16.27 64.60 4.77
N GLY A 681 17.60 64.65 4.63
CA GLY A 681 18.55 64.26 5.66
C GLY A 681 18.74 62.74 5.77
N SER A 682 19.38 62.32 6.86
CA SER A 682 19.50 60.90 7.20
C SER A 682 18.38 60.49 8.15
N ASN A 683 17.55 59.52 7.76
CA ASN A 683 16.39 59.06 8.54
C ASN A 683 16.27 57.54 8.52
N ILE A 684 15.65 56.99 9.56
CA ILE A 684 15.29 55.57 9.64
C ILE A 684 13.81 55.45 9.27
N VAL A 685 13.51 54.69 8.22
CA VAL A 685 12.15 54.31 7.83
C VAL A 685 11.91 52.87 8.26
N THR A 686 10.78 52.60 8.91
CA THR A 686 10.36 51.26 9.30
C THR A 686 9.02 50.90 8.68
N GLY A 687 8.77 49.61 8.51
CA GLY A 687 7.53 49.10 7.96
C GLY A 687 7.48 47.58 8.04
N ASN A 688 6.53 46.97 7.33
CA ASN A 688 6.36 45.52 7.27
C ASN A 688 6.35 45.04 5.82
N ILE A 689 6.90 43.86 5.57
CA ILE A 689 6.80 43.12 4.32
C ILE A 689 5.98 41.85 4.59
N ALA A 690 4.91 41.65 3.82
CA ALA A 690 4.11 40.43 3.86
C ALA A 690 4.62 39.45 2.80
N VAL A 691 5.07 38.27 3.22
CA VAL A 691 5.52 37.20 2.32
C VAL A 691 4.28 36.45 1.80
N PRO A 692 4.09 36.27 0.49
CA PRO A 692 2.96 35.49 -0.02
C PRO A 692 2.96 34.05 0.49
N ALA A 693 1.77 33.47 0.68
CA ALA A 693 1.61 32.05 1.02
C ALA A 693 1.93 31.11 -0.17
N THR A 694 2.13 31.66 -1.37
CA THR A 694 2.41 30.97 -2.63
C THR A 694 3.89 30.73 -2.90
N VAL A 695 4.81 31.36 -2.14
CA VAL A 695 6.25 31.16 -2.34
C VAL A 695 6.63 29.70 -2.10
N THR A 696 7.47 29.12 -2.95
CA THR A 696 7.87 27.70 -2.83
C THR A 696 9.07 27.59 -1.87
N PRO A 697 8.92 26.97 -0.69
CA PRO A 697 10.01 26.99 0.28
C PRO A 697 11.12 26.01 -0.10
N GLY A 698 12.37 26.46 0.03
CA GLY A 698 13.55 25.84 -0.56
C GLY A 698 14.06 26.61 -1.78
N ASN A 699 13.19 27.34 -2.49
CA ASN A 699 13.62 28.21 -3.59
C ASN A 699 14.36 29.44 -3.06
N ILE A 700 15.22 29.95 -3.92
CA ILE A 700 16.04 31.14 -3.76
C ILE A 700 15.54 32.18 -4.77
N SER A 701 15.45 33.44 -4.37
CA SER A 701 15.04 34.56 -5.25
C SER A 701 15.82 35.84 -4.93
N LEU A 702 15.42 36.99 -5.48
CA LEU A 702 16.08 38.28 -5.32
C LEU A 702 15.19 39.33 -4.64
N LEU A 703 15.77 40.08 -3.70
CA LEU A 703 15.21 41.30 -3.11
C LEU A 703 16.04 42.49 -3.57
N ARG A 704 15.39 43.52 -4.11
CA ARG A 704 16.03 44.75 -4.61
C ARG A 704 15.51 45.97 -3.85
N VAL A 705 16.42 46.77 -3.31
CA VAL A 705 16.13 48.09 -2.74
C VAL A 705 16.62 49.16 -3.70
N VAL A 706 15.72 49.99 -4.22
CA VAL A 706 16.06 51.11 -5.12
C VAL A 706 15.77 52.43 -4.40
N LEU A 707 16.79 53.24 -4.19
CA LEU A 707 16.72 54.61 -3.67
C LEU A 707 16.94 55.59 -4.82
N ASN A 708 16.02 56.54 -4.99
CA ASN A 708 16.15 57.66 -5.92
C ASN A 708 16.11 59.00 -5.18
N GLU A 709 16.88 59.97 -5.67
CA GLU A 709 16.63 61.40 -5.38
C GLU A 709 15.38 61.85 -6.15
N THR A 710 14.27 61.99 -5.43
CA THR A 710 12.95 62.28 -5.99
C THR A 710 12.00 62.84 -4.94
N THR A 711 11.04 63.64 -5.38
CA THR A 711 9.83 64.00 -4.60
C THR A 711 8.60 63.20 -5.00
N ILE A 712 8.75 62.26 -5.96
CA ILE A 712 7.69 61.42 -6.52
C ILE A 712 8.13 59.95 -6.38
N PRO A 713 7.73 59.24 -5.30
CA PRO A 713 8.09 57.83 -5.09
C PRO A 713 7.59 56.90 -6.21
N ASP A 714 6.50 57.24 -6.88
CA ASP A 714 5.95 56.44 -7.98
C ASP A 714 6.90 56.32 -9.19
N ALA A 715 7.80 57.29 -9.37
CA ALA A 715 8.83 57.24 -10.41
C ALA A 715 9.97 56.24 -10.10
N ILE A 716 9.96 55.59 -8.94
CA ILE A 716 10.91 54.53 -8.59
C ILE A 716 10.40 53.20 -9.16
N THR A 717 11.20 52.57 -10.00
CA THR A 717 11.00 51.26 -10.62
C THR A 717 12.09 50.29 -10.20
N ALA A 718 11.83 48.98 -10.27
CA ALA A 718 12.83 47.94 -9.98
C ALA A 718 13.94 47.84 -11.04
N CYS A 719 13.72 48.43 -12.21
CA CYS A 719 14.54 48.33 -13.42
C CYS A 719 14.79 49.71 -14.03
N GLY A 720 15.92 49.88 -14.71
CA GLY A 720 16.23 51.03 -15.56
C GLY A 720 17.30 51.97 -14.98
N THR A 721 17.37 53.17 -15.53
CA THR A 721 18.32 54.22 -15.12
C THR A 721 17.58 55.43 -14.56
N TYR A 722 18.03 55.90 -13.41
CA TYR A 722 17.51 57.09 -12.71
C TYR A 722 18.63 58.10 -12.46
N ASN A 723 18.34 59.33 -12.02
CA ASN A 723 19.35 60.39 -12.00
C ASN A 723 20.47 60.15 -10.96
N LYS A 724 20.09 60.01 -9.67
CA LYS A 724 20.98 59.85 -8.52
C LYS A 724 20.32 58.99 -7.45
N GLY A 725 21.14 58.33 -6.64
CA GLY A 725 20.72 57.41 -5.59
C GLY A 725 21.53 56.10 -5.62
N GLU A 726 20.92 54.99 -5.20
CA GLU A 726 21.61 53.70 -5.03
C GLU A 726 20.63 52.52 -5.21
N THR A 727 21.08 51.45 -5.87
CA THR A 727 20.40 50.15 -5.89
C THR A 727 21.20 49.16 -5.04
N GLN A 728 20.52 48.36 -4.21
CA GLN A 728 21.13 47.26 -3.45
C GLN A 728 20.33 45.97 -3.63
N ASP A 729 21.02 44.90 -4.06
CA ASP A 729 20.40 43.59 -4.30
C ASP A 729 20.85 42.58 -3.24
N TYR A 730 19.89 41.78 -2.76
CA TYR A 730 20.05 40.78 -1.71
C TYR A 730 19.39 39.47 -2.14
N ARG A 731 19.92 38.34 -1.67
CA ARG A 731 19.31 37.03 -1.94
C ARG A 731 18.15 36.77 -0.98
N ILE A 732 17.06 36.18 -1.44
CA ILE A 732 15.98 35.64 -0.61
C ILE A 732 16.10 34.11 -0.56
N GLN A 733 15.84 33.51 0.59
CA GLN A 733 15.58 32.07 0.75
C GLN A 733 14.19 31.89 1.37
N PHE A 734 13.30 31.19 0.67
CA PHE A 734 11.95 30.93 1.17
C PHE A 734 11.93 29.77 2.14
N LEU A 735 11.35 30.01 3.31
CA LEU A 735 11.23 29.07 4.42
C LEU A 735 9.78 28.67 4.67
N LYS A 736 9.65 27.66 5.52
CA LYS A 736 8.39 26.99 5.84
C LYS A 736 7.81 27.53 7.14
N PRO A 737 6.54 28.01 7.17
CA PRO A 737 5.95 28.59 8.37
C PRO A 737 6.04 27.64 9.56
N SER A 738 6.34 28.23 10.72
CA SER A 738 6.58 27.50 11.96
C SER A 738 5.34 26.80 12.51
N VAL A 739 4.20 27.47 12.52
CA VAL A 739 2.89 26.94 12.94
C VAL A 739 1.98 26.90 11.72
N ASP A 740 1.33 25.78 11.46
CA ASP A 740 0.42 25.57 10.33
C ASP A 740 -0.37 24.26 10.61
N ALA A 741 -1.69 24.34 10.81
CA ALA A 741 -2.49 23.27 11.41
C ALA A 741 -3.76 22.99 10.61
N GLY A 742 -3.84 21.81 9.99
CA GLY A 742 -4.92 21.42 9.09
C GLY A 742 -5.87 20.36 9.60
N ALA A 743 -7.05 20.30 8.99
CA ALA A 743 -7.93 19.14 9.00
C ALA A 743 -7.94 18.55 7.58
N ILE A 744 -7.64 17.26 7.43
CA ILE A 744 -7.40 16.63 6.12
C ILE A 744 -8.49 15.63 5.68
N ALA A 745 -9.14 14.94 6.62
CA ALA A 745 -10.22 13.99 6.28
C ALA A 745 -11.34 13.93 7.34
N ILE A 746 -12.53 13.50 6.92
CA ILE A 746 -13.61 13.01 7.80
C ILE A 746 -13.56 11.49 7.77
N VAL A 747 -13.27 10.86 8.91
CA VAL A 747 -12.85 9.45 8.98
C VAL A 747 -14.04 8.48 9.10
N ASN A 748 -15.23 8.98 9.47
CA ASN A 748 -16.45 8.17 9.59
C ASN A 748 -17.03 7.71 8.23
N SER A 749 -16.31 7.91 7.12
CA SER A 749 -16.81 7.80 5.76
C SER A 749 -16.78 6.38 5.18
N GLU A 750 -17.12 5.37 5.98
CA GLU A 750 -17.54 4.07 5.42
C GLU A 750 -19.00 4.18 4.95
N ALA A 751 -19.21 3.96 3.65
CA ALA A 751 -20.52 4.13 3.04
C ALA A 751 -21.54 3.11 3.57
N GLY A 752 -22.62 3.59 4.20
CA GLY A 752 -23.82 2.80 4.51
C GLY A 752 -23.81 1.97 5.80
N ALA A 753 -22.74 2.01 6.61
CA ALA A 753 -22.60 1.16 7.79
C ALA A 753 -23.16 1.75 9.10
N ILE A 754 -23.52 3.03 9.14
CA ILE A 754 -23.97 3.70 10.37
C ILE A 754 -25.50 3.71 10.45
N CYS A 755 -26.03 3.03 11.47
CA CYS A 755 -27.47 2.84 11.67
C CYS A 755 -27.95 3.41 13.03
N ALA A 756 -27.12 4.26 13.64
CA ALA A 756 -27.35 4.84 14.96
C ALA A 756 -28.08 6.19 14.84
N THR A 757 -28.97 6.48 15.80
CA THR A 757 -29.70 7.76 15.89
C THR A 757 -28.88 8.90 16.52
N ALA A 758 -27.69 8.62 17.06
CA ALA A 758 -26.77 9.61 17.58
C ALA A 758 -25.32 9.26 17.21
N VAL A 759 -24.67 10.11 16.42
CA VAL A 759 -23.40 9.82 15.73
C VAL A 759 -22.32 10.83 16.13
N ALA A 760 -21.13 10.33 16.46
CA ALA A 760 -19.93 11.15 16.71
C ALA A 760 -19.17 11.40 15.39
N VAL A 761 -18.43 12.50 15.31
CA VAL A 761 -17.59 12.82 14.14
C VAL A 761 -16.12 12.60 14.49
N THR A 762 -15.37 12.01 13.56
CA THR A 762 -13.93 11.77 13.63
C THR A 762 -13.25 12.51 12.50
N VAL A 763 -12.31 13.39 12.85
CA VAL A 763 -11.58 14.25 11.91
C VAL A 763 -10.11 13.87 11.96
N ARG A 764 -9.48 13.66 10.80
CA ARG A 764 -8.02 13.55 10.73
C ARG A 764 -7.41 14.95 10.70
N LEU A 765 -6.63 15.27 11.72
CA LEU A 765 -5.85 16.51 11.83
C LEU A 765 -4.43 16.28 11.34
N LYS A 766 -3.76 17.34 10.87
CA LYS A 766 -2.35 17.32 10.47
C LYS A 766 -1.63 18.60 10.88
N ASN A 767 -0.39 18.50 11.35
CA ASN A 767 0.50 19.65 11.45
C ASN A 767 1.29 19.80 10.15
N PHE A 768 1.05 20.88 9.41
CA PHE A 768 1.82 21.21 8.21
C PHE A 768 2.99 22.15 8.52
N GLY A 769 3.17 22.62 9.76
CA GLY A 769 4.22 23.57 10.19
C GLY A 769 5.62 22.96 10.28
N SER A 770 6.64 23.82 10.41
CA SER A 770 8.03 23.39 10.68
C SER A 770 8.33 23.23 12.18
N SER A 771 7.41 23.60 13.06
CA SER A 771 7.48 23.40 14.52
C SER A 771 6.33 22.51 15.03
N GLY A 772 6.51 21.86 16.18
CA GLY A 772 5.43 21.09 16.82
C GLY A 772 4.31 22.00 17.36
N ILE A 773 3.07 21.55 17.22
CA ILE A 773 1.85 22.26 17.68
C ILE A 773 1.10 21.40 18.71
N SER A 774 0.22 22.03 19.50
CA SER A 774 -0.68 21.34 20.43
C SER A 774 -1.87 22.23 20.75
N ASN A 775 -2.89 21.68 21.42
CA ASN A 775 -4.13 22.40 21.75
C ASN A 775 -4.84 22.94 20.50
N VAL A 776 -4.88 22.13 19.43
CA VAL A 776 -5.46 22.52 18.14
C VAL A 776 -6.98 22.63 18.30
N PRO A 777 -7.58 23.84 18.16
CA PRO A 777 -9.03 23.97 18.23
C PRO A 777 -9.64 23.44 16.94
N VAL A 778 -10.64 22.57 17.05
CA VAL A 778 -11.33 21.94 15.91
C VAL A 778 -12.82 22.22 16.01
N THR A 779 -13.39 22.79 14.94
CA THR A 779 -14.82 23.00 14.80
C THR A 779 -15.36 22.10 13.70
N VAL A 780 -16.35 21.28 14.02
CA VAL A 780 -17.12 20.46 13.10
C VAL A 780 -18.50 21.06 12.91
N THR A 781 -18.86 21.34 11.67
CA THR A 781 -20.20 21.76 11.25
C THR A 781 -20.87 20.61 10.51
N VAL A 782 -21.95 20.08 11.09
CA VAL A 782 -22.79 19.01 10.54
C VAL A 782 -24.03 19.63 9.92
N THR A 783 -24.20 19.47 8.61
CA THR A 783 -25.37 19.96 7.86
C THR A 783 -26.20 18.78 7.36
N SER A 784 -27.45 18.69 7.84
CA SER A 784 -28.41 17.66 7.44
C SER A 784 -29.03 17.93 6.05
N PRO A 785 -29.74 16.96 5.43
CA PRO A 785 -30.39 17.14 4.13
C PRO A 785 -31.41 18.29 4.06
N ASN A 786 -32.01 18.66 5.19
CA ASN A 786 -32.96 19.80 5.28
C ASN A 786 -32.28 21.13 5.65
N ASN A 787 -30.94 21.21 5.54
CA ASN A 787 -30.10 22.35 5.91
C ASN A 787 -30.14 22.75 7.40
N THR A 788 -30.54 21.84 8.30
CA THR A 788 -30.35 22.05 9.75
C THR A 788 -28.87 21.88 10.07
N VAL A 789 -28.28 22.87 10.74
CA VAL A 789 -26.86 22.89 11.08
C VAL A 789 -26.67 22.58 12.57
N THR A 790 -25.76 21.67 12.89
CA THR A 790 -25.26 21.41 14.25
C THR A 790 -23.75 21.66 14.26
N THR A 791 -23.28 22.50 15.18
CA THR A 791 -21.84 22.78 15.33
C THR A 791 -21.31 22.17 16.62
N LEU A 792 -20.19 21.46 16.52
CA LEU A 792 -19.42 20.90 17.62
C LEU A 792 -18.04 21.56 17.61
N THR A 793 -17.57 22.08 18.74
CA THR A 793 -16.22 22.64 18.86
C THR A 793 -15.53 21.99 20.06
N GLU A 794 -14.40 21.35 19.80
CA GLU A 794 -13.57 20.70 20.81
C GLU A 794 -12.10 21.02 20.53
N VAL A 795 -11.22 20.84 21.52
CA VAL A 795 -9.77 21.09 21.36
C VAL A 795 -9.05 19.76 21.40
N TYR A 796 -8.27 19.47 20.36
CA TYR A 796 -7.31 18.36 20.40
C TYR A 796 -6.14 18.76 21.30
N THR A 797 -6.11 18.21 22.52
CA THR A 797 -5.11 18.52 23.55
C THR A 797 -3.80 17.75 23.41
N GLY A 798 -3.71 16.81 22.47
CA GLY A 798 -2.45 16.16 22.12
C GLY A 798 -1.49 17.11 21.40
N SER A 799 -0.25 16.66 21.24
CA SER A 799 0.77 17.33 20.43
C SER A 799 0.86 16.69 19.05
N LEU A 800 1.00 17.52 18.00
CA LEU A 800 1.34 17.09 16.65
C LEU A 800 2.71 17.66 16.28
N SER A 801 3.68 16.77 16.06
CA SER A 801 4.99 17.08 15.47
C SER A 801 4.81 17.54 14.01
N PRO A 802 5.78 18.23 13.39
CA PRO A 802 5.75 18.53 11.96
C PRO A 802 5.40 17.30 11.11
N GLU A 803 4.45 17.46 10.20
CA GLU A 803 3.90 16.44 9.29
C GLU A 803 3.14 15.27 9.98
N GLU A 804 2.95 15.29 11.30
CA GLU A 804 2.20 14.28 12.05
C GLU A 804 0.68 14.40 11.80
N GLU A 805 0.02 13.24 11.67
CA GLU A 805 -1.43 13.10 11.48
C GLU A 805 -2.08 12.36 12.66
N THR A 806 -3.30 12.72 13.03
CA THR A 806 -4.05 12.04 14.11
C THR A 806 -5.55 12.04 13.87
N ASP A 807 -6.24 10.99 14.31
CA ASP A 807 -7.71 10.89 14.24
C ASP A 807 -8.34 11.38 15.54
N PHE A 808 -8.99 12.54 15.48
CA PHE A 808 -9.68 13.17 16.60
C PHE A 808 -11.18 12.89 16.51
N THR A 809 -11.67 11.99 17.38
CA THR A 809 -13.10 11.70 17.53
C THR A 809 -13.71 12.63 18.58
N PHE A 810 -14.68 13.44 18.16
CA PHE A 810 -15.45 14.32 19.01
C PHE A 810 -16.27 13.52 20.03
N THR A 811 -16.33 14.03 21.25
CA THR A 811 -17.22 13.50 22.30
C THR A 811 -18.68 13.89 22.05
N GLY A 812 -18.90 15.07 21.44
CA GLY A 812 -20.20 15.53 20.98
C GLY A 812 -20.76 14.66 19.85
N LYS A 813 -22.08 14.44 19.88
CA LYS A 813 -22.81 13.67 18.86
C LYS A 813 -23.93 14.52 18.25
N PHE A 814 -24.21 14.29 16.97
CA PHE A 814 -25.40 14.84 16.30
C PHE A 814 -26.49 13.78 16.19
N ASN A 815 -27.76 14.21 16.17
CA ASN A 815 -28.89 13.31 15.99
C ASN A 815 -29.09 12.99 14.51
N ALA A 816 -29.17 11.70 14.21
CA ALA A 816 -29.14 11.17 12.86
C ALA A 816 -30.50 10.53 12.47
N VAL A 817 -30.92 10.76 11.23
CA VAL A 817 -32.16 10.21 10.65
C VAL A 817 -31.79 9.12 9.64
N ALA A 818 -32.45 7.96 9.71
CA ALA A 818 -32.24 6.86 8.77
C ALA A 818 -32.42 7.30 7.31
N GLY A 819 -31.55 6.83 6.42
CA GLY A 819 -31.54 7.20 5.00
C GLY A 819 -31.00 8.61 4.68
N SER A 820 -30.55 9.37 5.68
CA SER A 820 -30.05 10.74 5.47
C SER A 820 -28.54 10.79 5.30
N THR A 821 -28.06 11.62 4.36
CA THR A 821 -26.65 11.97 4.20
C THR A 821 -26.37 13.35 4.79
N TYR A 822 -25.42 13.42 5.71
CA TYR A 822 -24.99 14.64 6.40
C TYR A 822 -23.69 15.12 5.78
N ASN A 823 -23.64 16.40 5.39
CA ASN A 823 -22.39 17.05 4.99
C ASN A 823 -21.65 17.50 6.24
N ILE A 824 -20.42 17.02 6.40
CA ILE A 824 -19.54 17.32 7.53
C ILE A 824 -18.44 18.25 7.04
N THR A 825 -18.27 19.39 7.71
CA THR A 825 -17.16 20.32 7.50
C THR A 825 -16.35 20.38 8.78
N ALA A 826 -15.09 19.99 8.76
CA ALA A 826 -14.17 20.17 9.89
C ALA A 826 -13.19 21.30 9.60
N GLU A 827 -12.87 22.11 10.61
CA GLU A 827 -12.03 23.31 10.49
C GLU A 827 -11.15 23.50 11.73
N THR A 828 -9.86 23.72 11.54
CA THR A 828 -8.87 24.04 12.58
C THR A 828 -8.57 25.53 12.67
N THR A 829 -8.45 26.08 13.88
CA THR A 829 -8.19 27.52 14.09
C THR A 829 -7.00 27.77 15.00
N MET A 830 -5.81 27.36 14.56
CA MET A 830 -4.58 27.47 15.34
C MET A 830 -4.01 28.91 15.33
N PRO A 831 -3.73 29.54 16.49
CA PRO A 831 -3.11 30.86 16.52
C PRO A 831 -1.68 30.85 15.96
N GLY A 832 -1.37 31.81 15.09
CA GLY A 832 -0.06 31.94 14.45
C GLY A 832 0.12 31.09 13.18
N ASP A 833 -0.92 30.36 12.76
CA ASP A 833 -1.03 29.69 11.47
C ASP A 833 -1.30 30.72 10.35
N PRO A 834 -0.39 30.90 9.37
CA PRO A 834 -0.61 31.81 8.25
C PRO A 834 -1.24 31.14 7.02
N ILE A 835 -1.46 29.82 7.01
CA ILE A 835 -1.83 29.04 5.81
C ILE A 835 -3.25 28.46 5.93
N THR A 836 -4.25 29.33 6.10
CA THR A 836 -5.68 28.97 6.31
C THR A 836 -6.31 28.03 5.26
N ALA A 837 -5.62 27.77 4.15
CA ALA A 837 -6.09 26.96 3.02
C ALA A 837 -5.95 25.43 3.19
N ASN A 838 -5.43 24.92 4.31
CA ASN A 838 -5.43 23.50 4.67
C ASN A 838 -6.21 23.21 5.97
N ASN A 839 -6.71 24.26 6.64
CA ASN A 839 -7.43 24.19 7.90
C ASN A 839 -8.77 23.45 7.80
N LYS A 840 -9.33 23.34 6.59
CA LYS A 840 -10.71 22.95 6.36
C LYS A 840 -10.81 21.74 5.44
N THR A 841 -11.52 20.71 5.87
CA THR A 841 -11.89 19.54 5.06
C THR A 841 -13.40 19.30 5.10
N THR A 842 -13.92 18.67 4.06
CA THR A 842 -15.33 18.29 3.95
C THR A 842 -15.47 16.82 3.57
N GLY A 843 -16.47 16.16 4.16
CA GLY A 843 -16.82 14.78 3.88
C GLY A 843 -18.29 14.54 4.18
N THR A 844 -18.75 13.30 4.02
CA THR A 844 -20.14 12.91 4.24
C THR A 844 -20.26 11.78 5.25
N ILE A 845 -21.33 11.80 6.02
CA ILE A 845 -21.78 10.67 6.86
C ILE A 845 -23.16 10.27 6.37
N THR A 846 -23.29 9.04 5.88
CA THR A 846 -24.57 8.48 5.39
C THR A 846 -25.12 7.50 6.41
N ILE A 847 -26.38 7.70 6.79
CA ILE A 847 -27.10 6.82 7.72
C ILE A 847 -27.91 5.81 6.90
N GLY A 848 -27.74 4.52 7.17
CA GLY A 848 -28.46 3.46 6.44
C GLY A 848 -29.95 3.39 6.77
N TYR A 849 -30.70 2.66 5.95
CA TYR A 849 -32.06 2.23 6.27
C TYR A 849 -32.03 0.83 6.93
N PRO A 850 -32.88 0.55 7.93
CA PRO A 850 -33.19 -0.82 8.33
C PRO A 850 -33.82 -1.57 7.13
N PRO A 851 -33.31 -2.73 6.72
CA PRO A 851 -33.87 -3.47 5.58
C PRO A 851 -35.18 -4.19 5.95
N GLU A 852 -36.08 -4.28 4.97
CA GLU A 852 -37.37 -4.99 5.10
C GLU A 852 -37.27 -6.46 4.68
N ILE A 853 -38.10 -7.30 5.31
CA ILE A 853 -38.18 -8.74 5.07
C ILE A 853 -39.51 -9.07 4.40
N THR A 854 -39.45 -9.81 3.30
CA THR A 854 -40.62 -10.21 2.50
C THR A 854 -40.54 -11.69 2.10
N GLY A 855 -41.64 -12.23 1.56
CA GLY A 855 -41.66 -13.56 0.94
C GLY A 855 -41.43 -14.74 1.89
N LEU A 856 -41.68 -14.57 3.19
CA LEU A 856 -41.36 -15.61 4.19
C LEU A 856 -42.20 -16.88 4.03
N GLN A 857 -41.52 -18.03 4.00
CA GLN A 857 -42.11 -19.37 4.01
C GLN A 857 -41.37 -20.26 5.02
N ALA A 858 -42.09 -21.22 5.59
CA ALA A 858 -41.54 -22.22 6.50
C ALA A 858 -42.29 -23.55 6.34
N TYR A 859 -41.57 -24.64 6.12
CA TYR A 859 -42.11 -25.98 5.85
C TYR A 859 -41.41 -27.03 6.71
N PHE A 860 -42.08 -28.14 7.05
CA PHE A 860 -41.43 -29.31 7.66
C PHE A 860 -41.28 -30.44 6.65
N CYS A 861 -40.04 -30.74 6.27
CA CYS A 861 -39.69 -31.72 5.26
C CYS A 861 -39.67 -33.14 5.86
N THR A 862 -40.70 -33.94 5.59
CA THR A 862 -40.87 -35.31 6.11
C THR A 862 -39.89 -36.32 5.51
N ASN A 863 -39.30 -36.02 4.35
CA ASN A 863 -38.27 -36.85 3.71
C ASN A 863 -36.88 -36.70 4.35
N THR A 864 -36.57 -35.53 4.92
CA THR A 864 -35.26 -35.19 5.49
C THR A 864 -35.30 -34.89 6.99
N ASN A 865 -36.48 -34.80 7.60
CA ASN A 865 -36.73 -34.43 8.99
C ASN A 865 -36.11 -33.09 9.41
N VAL A 866 -36.16 -32.09 8.52
CA VAL A 866 -35.74 -30.71 8.78
C VAL A 866 -36.85 -29.71 8.45
N TYR A 867 -36.81 -28.55 9.07
CA TYR A 867 -37.58 -27.39 8.65
C TYR A 867 -36.81 -26.64 7.57
N GLU A 868 -37.48 -26.33 6.45
CA GLU A 868 -36.94 -25.46 5.40
C GLU A 868 -37.58 -24.07 5.55
N LEU A 869 -36.74 -23.04 5.59
CA LEU A 869 -37.12 -21.64 5.82
C LEU A 869 -36.60 -20.78 4.66
N SER A 870 -37.45 -19.98 4.03
CA SER A 870 -37.04 -19.10 2.92
C SER A 870 -37.69 -17.72 3.01
N GLY A 871 -37.04 -16.73 2.40
CA GLY A 871 -37.46 -15.32 2.40
C GLY A 871 -36.53 -14.44 1.56
N THR A 872 -36.89 -13.16 1.42
CA THR A 872 -36.17 -12.17 0.61
C THR A 872 -36.00 -10.85 1.35
N GLY A 873 -34.83 -10.22 1.21
CA GLY A 873 -34.50 -8.91 1.78
C GLY A 873 -33.05 -8.51 1.50
N ASP A 874 -32.68 -7.29 1.86
CA ASP A 874 -31.34 -6.74 1.61
C ASP A 874 -30.37 -7.06 2.76
N GLY A 875 -29.33 -7.84 2.45
CA GLY A 875 -28.35 -8.36 3.40
C GLY A 875 -28.54 -9.84 3.78
N GLN A 876 -27.95 -10.24 4.90
CA GLN A 876 -27.93 -11.64 5.33
C GLN A 876 -29.18 -11.99 6.12
N LEU A 877 -30.00 -12.91 5.58
CA LEU A 877 -31.17 -13.46 6.26
C LEU A 877 -30.76 -14.45 7.36
N LEU A 878 -31.39 -14.34 8.52
CA LEU A 878 -31.10 -15.06 9.76
C LEU A 878 -32.41 -15.55 10.39
N TRP A 879 -32.40 -16.76 10.95
CA TRP A 879 -33.61 -17.44 11.42
C TRP A 879 -33.54 -17.73 12.92
N TYR A 880 -34.64 -17.51 13.64
CA TYR A 880 -34.73 -17.58 15.10
C TYR A 880 -36.01 -18.30 15.54
N LYS A 881 -36.06 -18.84 16.76
CA LYS A 881 -37.28 -19.47 17.33
C LYS A 881 -38.15 -18.46 18.09
N SER A 882 -37.56 -17.37 18.57
CA SER A 882 -38.28 -16.24 19.15
C SER A 882 -37.81 -14.89 18.58
N ALA A 883 -38.67 -13.88 18.68
CA ALA A 883 -38.34 -12.50 18.34
C ALA A 883 -37.15 -11.91 19.15
N THR A 884 -36.78 -12.54 20.26
CA THR A 884 -35.75 -12.06 21.22
C THR A 884 -34.51 -12.96 21.33
N ASP A 885 -34.42 -14.04 20.55
CA ASP A 885 -33.26 -14.95 20.59
C ASP A 885 -31.97 -14.23 20.18
N ALA A 886 -30.91 -14.32 20.98
CA ALA A 886 -29.62 -13.71 20.62
C ALA A 886 -28.90 -14.45 19.47
N ILE A 887 -29.13 -15.75 19.33
CA ILE A 887 -28.40 -16.63 18.41
C ILE A 887 -29.38 -17.24 17.40
N PRO A 888 -29.11 -17.16 16.08
CA PRO A 888 -29.95 -17.77 15.07
C PRO A 888 -29.82 -19.29 15.04
N VAL A 889 -30.92 -19.97 14.70
CA VAL A 889 -31.01 -21.41 14.45
C VAL A 889 -30.67 -21.80 13.01
N GLY A 890 -30.65 -20.84 12.09
CA GLY A 890 -30.29 -21.01 10.68
C GLY A 890 -29.98 -19.67 10.01
N TYR A 891 -29.43 -19.71 8.80
CA TYR A 891 -29.06 -18.54 8.00
C TYR A 891 -29.23 -18.82 6.51
N GLY A 892 -29.47 -17.78 5.72
CA GLY A 892 -29.66 -17.86 4.27
C GLY A 892 -31.12 -18.12 3.85
N SER A 893 -31.30 -18.36 2.55
CA SER A 893 -32.59 -18.61 1.92
C SER A 893 -32.37 -19.48 0.66
N PRO A 894 -32.83 -20.75 0.63
CA PRO A 894 -33.42 -21.48 1.76
C PRO A 894 -32.39 -21.78 2.87
N ALA A 895 -32.89 -21.98 4.08
CA ALA A 895 -32.13 -22.45 5.25
C ALA A 895 -32.77 -23.73 5.80
N SER A 896 -31.94 -24.73 6.13
CA SER A 896 -32.39 -26.01 6.72
C SER A 896 -32.09 -26.06 8.21
N VAL A 897 -33.13 -26.28 9.03
CA VAL A 897 -33.06 -26.24 10.51
C VAL A 897 -33.66 -27.50 11.11
N THR A 898 -32.93 -28.23 11.95
CA THR A 898 -33.41 -29.47 12.61
C THR A 898 -34.26 -29.22 13.86
N GLN A 899 -34.29 -27.98 14.35
CA GLN A 899 -34.87 -27.62 15.64
C GLN A 899 -36.33 -27.19 15.46
N PRO A 900 -37.27 -27.70 16.28
CA PRO A 900 -38.68 -27.34 16.13
C PRO A 900 -38.96 -25.86 16.47
N PRO A 901 -39.96 -25.25 15.82
CA PRO A 901 -40.42 -23.90 16.14
C PRO A 901 -41.08 -23.81 17.51
N VAL A 902 -41.19 -22.59 18.05
CA VAL A 902 -41.99 -22.31 19.25
C VAL A 902 -43.37 -21.83 18.80
N ASN A 903 -44.45 -22.40 19.34
CA ASN A 903 -45.83 -22.09 18.94
C ASN A 903 -46.04 -22.14 17.41
N ASN A 904 -45.45 -23.16 16.76
CA ASN A 904 -45.46 -23.35 15.30
C ASN A 904 -44.88 -22.17 14.48
N THR A 905 -44.11 -21.29 15.10
CA THR A 905 -43.59 -20.04 14.50
C THR A 905 -42.06 -19.98 14.58
N PHE A 906 -41.42 -19.53 13.50
CA PHE A 906 -40.05 -19.02 13.45
C PHE A 906 -40.06 -17.50 13.22
N TYR A 907 -38.92 -16.85 13.40
CA TYR A 907 -38.74 -15.42 13.17
C TYR A 907 -37.54 -15.19 12.26
N ALA A 908 -37.70 -14.35 11.24
CA ALA A 908 -36.64 -13.93 10.34
C ALA A 908 -36.10 -12.55 10.74
N GLY A 909 -34.79 -12.40 10.69
CA GLY A 909 -34.06 -11.14 10.82
C GLY A 909 -33.11 -10.93 9.64
N LEU A 910 -32.71 -9.68 9.40
CA LEU A 910 -31.67 -9.31 8.44
C LEU A 910 -30.58 -8.58 9.21
N ASN A 911 -29.32 -8.97 9.01
CA ASN A 911 -28.12 -8.35 9.60
C ASN A 911 -28.19 -8.10 11.12
N ASP A 912 -29.00 -8.86 11.85
CA ASP A 912 -29.29 -8.67 13.27
C ASP A 912 -28.62 -9.72 14.18
N PHE A 913 -27.65 -10.46 13.65
CA PHE A 913 -26.72 -11.24 14.44
C PHE A 913 -25.74 -10.32 15.16
N SER A 914 -25.64 -10.49 16.48
CA SER A 914 -24.63 -9.84 17.32
C SER A 914 -24.38 -10.67 18.58
N GLY A 915 -23.13 -10.74 19.02
CA GLY A 915 -22.80 -11.35 20.31
C GLY A 915 -21.30 -11.54 20.53
N LYS A 916 -20.98 -12.19 21.64
CA LYS A 916 -19.60 -12.36 22.12
C LYS A 916 -19.10 -13.78 21.91
N VAL A 917 -17.82 -13.91 21.55
CA VAL A 917 -17.14 -15.17 21.29
C VAL A 917 -15.74 -15.20 21.93
N GLY A 918 -15.27 -16.40 22.27
CA GLY A 918 -14.03 -16.59 23.00
C GLY A 918 -14.16 -16.34 24.52
N PRO A 919 -13.06 -16.47 25.28
CA PRO A 919 -13.02 -16.21 26.71
C PRO A 919 -13.23 -14.72 27.01
N ALA A 920 -14.11 -14.40 27.96
CA ALA A 920 -14.38 -13.02 28.36
C ALA A 920 -13.18 -12.33 29.04
N THR A 921 -12.26 -13.10 29.62
CA THR A 921 -11.03 -12.61 30.25
C THR A 921 -9.88 -13.59 30.06
N LYS A 922 -8.64 -13.12 30.22
CA LYS A 922 -7.44 -13.95 30.22
C LYS A 922 -7.35 -14.96 31.38
N ASN A 923 -8.08 -14.70 32.47
CA ASN A 923 -8.07 -15.50 33.70
C ASN A 923 -8.86 -16.82 33.58
N VAL A 924 -9.43 -17.11 32.40
CA VAL A 924 -10.10 -18.40 32.10
C VAL A 924 -9.10 -19.56 31.97
N PHE A 925 -7.82 -19.26 31.69
CA PHE A 925 -6.74 -20.25 31.59
C PHE A 925 -5.67 -20.00 32.66
N SER A 926 -4.83 -21.01 32.93
CA SER A 926 -4.03 -21.08 34.17
C SER A 926 -2.65 -20.43 34.08
N ALA A 927 -2.19 -20.04 32.89
CA ALA A 927 -0.94 -19.31 32.70
C ALA A 927 -0.96 -18.48 31.41
N GLY A 928 -0.09 -17.48 31.35
CA GLY A 928 0.17 -16.64 30.20
C GLY A 928 1.21 -15.57 30.50
N GLY A 929 1.34 -14.62 29.58
CA GLY A 929 2.24 -13.48 29.70
C GLY A 929 2.02 -12.48 28.57
N TYR A 930 2.63 -11.30 28.68
CA TYR A 930 2.54 -10.26 27.66
C TYR A 930 3.78 -10.29 26.78
N ASN A 931 3.60 -10.23 25.47
CA ASN A 931 4.71 -10.14 24.52
C ASN A 931 4.22 -9.57 23.18
N GLN A 932 5.10 -9.56 22.18
CA GLN A 932 4.76 -9.37 20.77
C GLN A 932 4.64 -10.76 20.13
N PHE A 933 3.41 -11.20 19.89
CA PHE A 933 3.11 -12.55 19.45
C PHE A 933 2.83 -12.59 17.95
N THR A 934 3.64 -13.33 17.19
CA THR A 934 3.45 -13.46 15.74
C THR A 934 2.30 -14.36 15.31
N PRO A 935 1.86 -15.39 16.07
CA PRO A 935 0.76 -16.24 15.61
C PRO A 935 -0.56 -15.48 15.47
N GLY A 936 -1.24 -15.71 14.35
CA GLY A 936 -2.56 -15.19 14.03
C GLY A 936 -3.67 -15.96 14.74
N VAL A 937 -4.79 -15.29 15.00
CA VAL A 937 -6.03 -15.92 15.44
C VAL A 937 -6.76 -16.46 14.21
N GLU A 938 -6.99 -17.76 14.16
CA GLU A 938 -7.80 -18.38 13.11
C GLU A 938 -9.29 -18.29 13.45
N VAL A 939 -10.08 -17.81 12.51
CA VAL A 939 -11.54 -17.73 12.62
C VAL A 939 -12.23 -18.30 11.39
N ASN A 940 -13.37 -18.97 11.59
CA ASN A 940 -14.27 -19.36 10.53
C ASN A 940 -15.60 -18.62 10.67
N THR A 941 -16.18 -18.19 9.55
CA THR A 941 -17.54 -17.67 9.53
C THR A 941 -18.37 -18.23 8.39
N LYS A 942 -19.69 -18.31 8.60
CA LYS A 942 -20.68 -18.85 7.66
C LYS A 942 -21.45 -17.76 6.90
N ILE A 943 -21.27 -16.51 7.27
CA ILE A 943 -21.90 -15.32 6.69
C ILE A 943 -20.88 -14.15 6.75
N PRO A 944 -21.11 -13.01 6.08
CA PRO A 944 -20.32 -11.81 6.32
C PRO A 944 -20.44 -11.35 7.79
N VAL A 945 -19.30 -11.07 8.45
CA VAL A 945 -19.23 -10.67 9.87
C VAL A 945 -18.24 -9.53 10.06
N MET A 946 -18.59 -8.57 10.90
CA MET A 946 -17.68 -7.54 11.42
C MET A 946 -17.25 -7.90 12.84
N ILE A 947 -15.94 -7.93 13.08
CA ILE A 947 -15.36 -7.98 14.43
C ILE A 947 -15.30 -6.54 14.92
N GLU A 948 -16.32 -6.14 15.68
CA GLU A 948 -16.54 -4.76 16.11
C GLU A 948 -15.54 -4.35 17.20
N SER A 949 -15.27 -5.22 18.17
CA SER A 949 -14.30 -4.94 19.23
C SER A 949 -13.74 -6.20 19.88
N ALA A 950 -12.61 -6.04 20.57
CA ALA A 950 -12.08 -7.05 21.48
C ALA A 950 -11.47 -6.39 22.71
N ARG A 951 -11.44 -7.13 23.82
CA ARG A 951 -10.64 -6.80 25.00
C ARG A 951 -9.20 -7.22 24.76
N LEU A 952 -8.29 -6.24 24.83
CA LEU A 952 -6.86 -6.46 24.84
C LEU A 952 -6.35 -6.25 26.27
N TYR A 953 -5.50 -7.16 26.72
CA TYR A 953 -4.70 -7.01 27.94
C TYR A 953 -3.33 -6.54 27.51
N VAL A 954 -2.97 -5.31 27.89
CA VAL A 954 -1.86 -4.58 27.30
C VAL A 954 -0.77 -4.45 28.34
N GLY A 955 0.32 -5.19 28.13
CA GLY A 955 1.47 -5.18 29.03
C GLY A 955 2.20 -3.85 28.97
N ASN A 956 2.40 -3.31 27.77
CA ASN A 956 3.03 -2.01 27.55
C ASN A 956 2.28 -1.23 26.47
N ALA A 957 2.19 0.10 26.65
CA ALA A 957 1.55 0.98 25.69
C ALA A 957 2.31 1.02 24.35
N GLY A 958 1.62 1.37 23.27
CA GLY A 958 2.19 1.50 21.93
C GLY A 958 1.10 1.48 20.87
N ARG A 959 1.39 0.90 19.70
CA ARG A 959 0.43 0.75 18.60
C ARG A 959 0.36 -0.72 18.15
N VAL A 960 -0.82 -1.22 17.85
CA VAL A 960 -1.06 -2.58 17.35
C VAL A 960 -1.94 -2.49 16.12
N ILE A 961 -1.49 -3.06 14.99
CA ILE A 961 -2.29 -3.17 13.77
C ILE A 961 -2.81 -4.60 13.69
N PHE A 962 -4.13 -4.78 13.61
CA PHE A 962 -4.72 -6.09 13.31
C PHE A 962 -5.10 -6.16 11.84
N THR A 963 -4.69 -7.21 11.15
CA THR A 963 -4.96 -7.44 9.72
C THR A 963 -5.72 -8.75 9.53
N ALA A 964 -6.88 -8.70 8.89
CA ALA A 964 -7.65 -9.89 8.52
C ALA A 964 -7.31 -10.30 7.08
N THR A 965 -6.88 -11.56 6.92
CA THR A 965 -6.46 -12.15 5.64
C THR A 965 -7.30 -13.40 5.35
N ASN A 966 -7.75 -13.59 4.11
CA ASN A 966 -8.50 -14.78 3.70
C ASN A 966 -7.60 -15.97 3.29
N ASP A 967 -8.19 -17.13 3.03
CA ASP A 967 -7.49 -18.35 2.56
C ASP A 967 -6.67 -18.18 1.26
N ASN A 968 -6.90 -17.14 0.45
CA ASN A 968 -6.11 -16.83 -0.75
C ASN A 968 -4.83 -16.01 -0.45
N GLY A 969 -4.68 -15.53 0.78
CA GLY A 969 -3.65 -14.57 1.18
C GLY A 969 -4.01 -13.11 0.85
N GLU A 970 -5.28 -12.79 0.61
CA GLU A 970 -5.75 -11.42 0.35
C GLU A 970 -6.12 -10.74 1.66
N VAL A 971 -5.59 -9.53 1.89
CA VAL A 971 -5.99 -8.68 3.02
C VAL A 971 -7.37 -8.11 2.74
N VAL A 972 -8.36 -8.48 3.57
CA VAL A 972 -9.76 -8.04 3.41
C VAL A 972 -10.12 -6.87 4.32
N SER A 973 -9.41 -6.69 5.44
CA SER A 973 -9.61 -5.57 6.37
C SER A 973 -8.39 -5.37 7.27
N SER A 974 -8.17 -4.15 7.76
CA SER A 974 -7.09 -3.82 8.68
C SER A 974 -7.48 -2.66 9.60
N VAL A 975 -7.00 -2.66 10.84
CA VAL A 975 -7.23 -1.58 11.82
C VAL A 975 -5.97 -1.30 12.63
N THR A 976 -5.66 -0.01 12.83
CA THR A 976 -4.50 0.44 13.61
C THR A 976 -4.98 1.03 14.95
N LEU A 977 -4.55 0.43 16.06
CA LEU A 977 -4.94 0.83 17.42
C LEU A 977 -3.77 1.42 18.20
N ASN A 978 -3.95 2.63 18.74
CA ASN A 978 -3.06 3.15 19.78
C ASN A 978 -3.49 2.57 21.14
N VAL A 979 -2.74 1.60 21.66
CA VAL A 979 -3.04 0.87 22.88
C VAL A 979 -2.35 1.49 24.10
N THR A 980 -3.10 1.66 25.18
CA THR A 980 -2.61 2.08 26.50
C THR A 980 -2.41 0.85 27.37
N ALA A 981 -1.33 0.80 28.15
CA ALA A 981 -1.08 -0.27 29.11
C ALA A 981 -2.27 -0.43 30.09
N THR A 982 -2.58 -1.67 30.42
CA THR A 982 -3.60 -2.07 31.40
C THR A 982 -3.01 -2.89 32.53
N SER A 983 -1.83 -3.49 32.32
CA SER A 983 -0.96 -4.05 33.36
C SER A 983 -0.49 -2.97 34.34
N SER A 984 -0.48 -3.30 35.63
CA SER A 984 0.06 -2.47 36.71
C SER A 984 1.59 -2.38 36.73
N SER A 985 2.27 -3.30 36.04
CA SER A 985 3.73 -3.46 35.99
C SER A 985 4.31 -3.14 34.60
N SER A 986 3.70 -2.19 33.88
CA SER A 986 3.99 -1.88 32.47
C SER A 986 5.47 -1.65 32.14
N GLN A 987 6.07 -2.55 31.34
CA GLN A 987 7.43 -2.46 30.81
C GLN A 987 7.55 -3.01 29.36
N PRO A 988 8.40 -2.46 28.48
CA PRO A 988 8.60 -3.03 27.14
C PRO A 988 9.15 -4.47 27.17
N GLY A 989 8.66 -5.33 26.27
CA GLY A 989 9.13 -6.71 26.12
C GLY A 989 8.32 -7.76 26.88
N GLU A 990 8.88 -8.95 27.06
CA GLU A 990 8.19 -10.06 27.72
C GLU A 990 7.94 -9.75 29.20
N GLN A 991 6.68 -9.85 29.62
CA GLN A 991 6.27 -9.73 31.02
C GLN A 991 5.57 -11.01 31.48
N PRO A 992 5.76 -11.43 32.75
CA PRO A 992 4.90 -12.42 33.38
C PRO A 992 3.45 -11.92 33.43
N ASP A 993 2.52 -12.82 33.75
CA ASP A 993 1.14 -12.45 34.02
C ASP A 993 1.04 -11.43 35.18
N ASP A 994 0.19 -10.41 35.00
CA ASP A 994 -0.31 -9.56 36.08
C ASP A 994 -1.76 -9.98 36.36
N PRO A 995 -2.04 -10.75 37.43
CA PRO A 995 -3.38 -11.23 37.75
C PRO A 995 -4.41 -10.12 38.00
N THR A 996 -3.97 -8.88 38.21
CA THR A 996 -4.84 -7.73 38.49
C THR A 996 -5.31 -6.99 37.23
N ASP A 997 -4.63 -7.15 36.10
CA ASP A 997 -4.98 -6.49 34.83
C ASP A 997 -6.39 -6.89 34.36
N GLN A 998 -7.25 -5.90 34.15
CA GLN A 998 -8.64 -6.04 33.68
C GLN A 998 -8.80 -5.91 32.16
N GLY A 999 -7.75 -5.49 31.45
CA GLY A 999 -7.75 -5.21 30.03
C GLY A 999 -8.65 -4.03 29.65
N LYS A 1000 -8.58 -3.64 28.38
CA LYS A 1000 -9.38 -2.55 27.80
C LYS A 1000 -10.00 -3.01 26.49
N VAL A 1001 -11.26 -2.63 26.27
CA VAL A 1001 -11.96 -2.91 25.01
C VAL A 1001 -11.53 -1.88 23.97
N TYR A 1002 -11.12 -2.36 22.79
CA TYR A 1002 -10.78 -1.53 21.63
C TYR A 1002 -11.71 -1.86 20.47
N THR A 1003 -12.18 -0.83 19.79
CA THR A 1003 -12.94 -0.96 18.54
C THR A 1003 -12.01 -1.43 17.43
N LEU A 1004 -12.36 -2.51 16.74
CA LEU A 1004 -11.58 -3.12 15.65
C LEU A 1004 -12.23 -2.88 14.28
N ASN A 1005 -13.55 -2.99 14.16
CA ASN A 1005 -14.31 -2.91 12.90
C ASN A 1005 -13.73 -3.76 11.74
N LEU A 1006 -13.08 -4.90 12.03
CA LEU A 1006 -12.51 -5.75 10.98
C LEU A 1006 -13.63 -6.48 10.24
N LEU A 1007 -13.79 -6.18 8.95
CA LEU A 1007 -14.78 -6.83 8.09
C LEU A 1007 -14.25 -8.14 7.52
N LEU A 1008 -14.98 -9.23 7.76
CA LEU A 1008 -14.85 -10.50 7.06
C LEU A 1008 -16.00 -10.56 6.03
N PRO A 1009 -15.72 -10.32 4.73
CA PRO A 1009 -16.76 -9.97 3.76
C PRO A 1009 -17.59 -11.16 3.25
N ALA A 1010 -17.21 -12.40 3.55
CA ALA A 1010 -17.86 -13.62 3.05
C ALA A 1010 -17.74 -14.79 4.04
N ALA A 1011 -18.44 -15.88 3.75
CA ALA A 1011 -18.20 -17.15 4.42
C ALA A 1011 -16.84 -17.73 4.02
N GLY A 1012 -16.05 -18.19 5.00
CA GLY A 1012 -14.68 -18.68 4.77
C GLY A 1012 -13.88 -18.78 6.07
N ASN A 1013 -12.60 -19.15 5.94
CA ASN A 1013 -11.63 -19.00 7.03
C ASN A 1013 -10.82 -17.72 6.82
N TYR A 1014 -10.39 -17.15 7.95
CA TYR A 1014 -9.58 -15.95 7.98
C TYR A 1014 -8.55 -16.06 9.11
N THR A 1015 -7.36 -15.50 8.87
CA THR A 1015 -6.33 -15.33 9.89
C THR A 1015 -6.23 -13.85 10.25
N ILE A 1016 -6.31 -13.55 11.55
CA ILE A 1016 -6.18 -12.21 12.10
C ILE A 1016 -4.80 -12.08 12.73
N THR A 1017 -3.88 -11.38 12.07
CA THR A 1017 -2.50 -11.20 12.53
C THR A 1017 -2.28 -9.82 13.15
N PRO A 1018 -1.47 -9.69 14.22
CA PRO A 1018 -1.07 -8.43 14.79
C PRO A 1018 0.32 -8.02 14.28
N SER A 1019 0.52 -6.73 14.01
CA SER A 1019 1.84 -6.12 14.00
C SER A 1019 1.95 -5.10 15.12
N TYR A 1020 3.14 -4.98 15.70
CA TYR A 1020 3.38 -4.21 16.92
C TYR A 1020 4.34 -3.05 16.68
N GLU A 1021 4.00 -1.90 17.23
CA GLU A 1021 4.74 -0.67 17.14
C GLU A 1021 4.77 0.03 18.51
N GLY A 1022 5.71 0.98 18.69
CA GLY A 1022 5.85 1.73 19.94
C GLY A 1022 6.19 0.89 21.18
N GLY A 1023 6.57 -0.39 20.99
CA GLY A 1023 6.79 -1.33 22.09
C GLY A 1023 5.52 -1.92 22.69
N ALA A 1024 4.37 -1.83 22.00
CA ALA A 1024 3.14 -2.46 22.45
C ALA A 1024 3.36 -3.95 22.72
N THR A 1025 2.83 -4.45 23.84
CA THR A 1025 2.76 -5.88 24.15
C THR A 1025 1.34 -6.23 24.56
N ILE A 1026 0.85 -7.36 24.06
CA ILE A 1026 -0.49 -7.85 24.41
C ILE A 1026 -0.37 -9.27 24.98
N TYR A 1027 -1.37 -9.68 25.74
CA TYR A 1027 -1.31 -10.94 26.49
C TYR A 1027 -1.70 -12.17 25.67
N ARG A 1028 -1.05 -13.30 25.93
CA ARG A 1028 -1.40 -14.64 25.44
C ARG A 1028 -1.40 -15.63 26.59
N ASN A 1029 -2.42 -16.48 26.67
CA ASN A 1029 -2.39 -17.66 27.54
C ASN A 1029 -1.55 -18.79 26.93
N ASN A 1030 -0.74 -19.47 27.75
CA ASN A 1030 0.11 -20.59 27.34
C ASN A 1030 0.02 -21.82 28.27
N GLY A 1031 -0.94 -21.84 29.20
CA GLY A 1031 -1.19 -22.98 30.08
C GLY A 1031 -2.67 -23.15 30.38
N GLY A 1032 -3.14 -24.40 30.32
CA GLY A 1032 -4.52 -24.76 30.64
C GLY A 1032 -5.56 -24.41 29.56
N VAL A 1033 -5.13 -24.01 28.36
CA VAL A 1033 -6.03 -23.63 27.26
C VAL A 1033 -6.89 -24.83 26.81
N LYS A 1034 -8.21 -24.63 26.81
CA LYS A 1034 -9.24 -25.61 26.42
C LYS A 1034 -10.45 -24.86 25.85
N GLY A 1035 -11.17 -25.48 24.92
CA GLY A 1035 -12.44 -24.95 24.41
C GLY A 1035 -12.47 -24.56 22.92
N TYR A 1036 -11.37 -24.76 22.18
CA TYR A 1036 -11.42 -24.67 20.72
C TYR A 1036 -12.32 -25.77 20.10
N PRO A 1037 -13.14 -25.44 19.08
CA PRO A 1037 -13.42 -24.10 18.57
C PRO A 1037 -14.36 -23.33 19.51
N PHE A 1038 -14.06 -22.05 19.78
CA PHE A 1038 -14.97 -21.19 20.54
C PHE A 1038 -16.05 -20.68 19.58
N THR A 1039 -17.29 -21.15 19.73
CA THR A 1039 -18.38 -20.88 18.79
C THR A 1039 -19.40 -19.88 19.35
N ILE A 1040 -19.98 -19.06 18.48
CA ILE A 1040 -21.25 -18.37 18.73
C ILE A 1040 -22.29 -18.84 17.71
N GLY A 1041 -23.21 -19.69 18.17
CA GLY A 1041 -24.13 -20.42 17.31
C GLY A 1041 -23.42 -21.25 16.24
N ASN A 1042 -24.04 -21.37 15.08
CA ASN A 1042 -23.45 -21.95 13.88
C ASN A 1042 -23.02 -20.87 12.87
N ILE A 1043 -22.57 -19.71 13.37
CA ILE A 1043 -22.33 -18.49 12.55
C ILE A 1043 -20.85 -18.12 12.50
N PHE A 1044 -20.20 -18.04 13.66
CA PHE A 1044 -18.81 -17.60 13.78
C PHE A 1044 -18.10 -18.45 14.83
N SER A 1045 -16.85 -18.80 14.58
CA SER A 1045 -16.00 -19.50 15.54
C SER A 1045 -14.56 -19.05 15.48
N ILE A 1046 -13.92 -18.98 16.65
CA ILE A 1046 -12.46 -18.95 16.75
C ILE A 1046 -12.02 -20.41 16.71
N THR A 1047 -11.43 -20.84 15.59
CA THR A 1047 -11.10 -22.25 15.33
C THR A 1047 -9.79 -22.68 15.98
N GLY A 1048 -8.83 -21.77 16.05
CA GLY A 1048 -7.48 -22.07 16.49
C GLY A 1048 -6.55 -20.85 16.46
N ASN A 1049 -5.30 -21.13 16.13
CA ASN A 1049 -4.23 -20.18 15.87
C ASN A 1049 -3.17 -20.92 15.05
N ASP A 1050 -2.36 -20.19 14.29
CA ASP A 1050 -1.33 -20.75 13.39
C ASP A 1050 0.01 -21.06 14.10
N ALA A 1051 0.02 -21.26 15.43
CA ALA A 1051 1.25 -21.57 16.16
C ALA A 1051 1.76 -22.98 15.84
N ILE A 1052 3.02 -23.05 15.39
CA ILE A 1052 3.72 -24.28 14.99
C ILE A 1052 4.73 -24.69 16.08
N SER A 1053 4.94 -26.00 16.25
CA SER A 1053 5.89 -26.56 17.22
C SER A 1053 7.34 -26.44 16.75
N ASP A 1054 8.22 -25.93 17.63
CA ASP A 1054 9.68 -25.93 17.43
C ASP A 1054 10.26 -27.36 17.22
N ALA A 1055 9.52 -28.40 17.61
CA ALA A 1055 9.91 -29.81 17.44
C ALA A 1055 9.49 -30.43 16.10
N GLY A 1056 8.74 -29.71 15.26
CA GLY A 1056 8.38 -30.12 13.89
C GLY A 1056 6.90 -29.91 13.51
N GLU A 1057 6.67 -29.68 12.22
CA GLU A 1057 5.34 -29.39 11.62
C GLU A 1057 4.31 -30.55 11.76
N SER A 1058 4.72 -31.73 12.22
CA SER A 1058 3.84 -32.90 12.36
C SER A 1058 2.93 -32.86 13.59
N ASP A 1059 3.16 -31.97 14.57
CA ASP A 1059 2.24 -31.75 15.69
C ASP A 1059 1.08 -30.84 15.28
N THR A 1060 0.07 -31.43 14.64
CA THR A 1060 -1.19 -30.78 14.25
C THR A 1060 -2.08 -30.38 15.44
N THR A 1061 -1.59 -30.51 16.68
CA THR A 1061 -2.31 -30.12 17.90
C THR A 1061 -1.64 -29.01 18.71
N TYR A 1062 -0.43 -28.58 18.33
CA TYR A 1062 0.38 -27.62 19.08
C TYR A 1062 -0.34 -26.29 19.40
N TYR A 1063 -1.13 -25.79 18.45
CA TYR A 1063 -1.94 -24.57 18.59
C TYR A 1063 -2.87 -24.58 19.82
N LYS A 1064 -3.32 -25.77 20.27
CA LYS A 1064 -4.24 -25.92 21.42
C LYS A 1064 -3.62 -25.52 22.75
N ASN A 1065 -2.29 -25.38 22.82
CA ASN A 1065 -1.59 -24.92 24.01
C ASN A 1065 -1.77 -23.41 24.27
N PHE A 1066 -2.28 -22.64 23.30
CA PHE A 1066 -2.28 -21.19 23.34
C PHE A 1066 -3.64 -20.56 23.05
N TYR A 1067 -3.92 -19.42 23.69
CA TYR A 1067 -5.01 -18.53 23.28
C TYR A 1067 -4.45 -17.12 23.08
N TYR A 1068 -4.64 -16.58 21.87
CA TYR A 1068 -3.97 -15.37 21.40
C TYR A 1068 -4.89 -14.15 21.46
N TYR A 1069 -4.60 -13.27 22.43
CA TYR A 1069 -4.86 -11.83 22.55
C TYR A 1069 -6.23 -11.18 22.26
N LEU A 1070 -7.14 -11.78 21.51
CA LEU A 1070 -8.50 -11.25 21.28
C LEU A 1070 -9.48 -11.89 22.27
N TYR A 1071 -9.67 -11.24 23.42
CA TYR A 1071 -10.62 -11.65 24.45
C TYR A 1071 -11.96 -10.92 24.32
N ASP A 1072 -13.04 -11.47 24.88
CA ASP A 1072 -14.34 -10.80 24.95
C ASP A 1072 -14.85 -10.30 23.57
N MET A 1073 -14.51 -11.03 22.49
CA MET A 1073 -14.60 -10.56 21.11
C MET A 1073 -16.06 -10.34 20.73
N GLN A 1074 -16.42 -9.09 20.44
CA GLN A 1074 -17.75 -8.70 19.98
C GLN A 1074 -17.80 -8.80 18.46
N VAL A 1075 -18.65 -9.70 17.95
CA VAL A 1075 -18.95 -9.86 16.53
C VAL A 1075 -20.37 -9.44 16.24
N ARG A 1076 -20.63 -8.94 15.03
CA ARG A 1076 -21.97 -8.66 14.51
C ARG A 1076 -22.01 -8.78 13.00
N SER A 1077 -23.21 -8.86 12.42
CA SER A 1077 -23.37 -8.66 10.98
C SER A 1077 -22.95 -7.23 10.56
N PRO A 1078 -22.40 -7.07 9.34
CA PRO A 1078 -22.23 -5.77 8.71
C PRO A 1078 -23.58 -5.22 8.21
N GLY A 1079 -23.67 -3.91 7.97
CA GLY A 1079 -24.89 -3.24 7.53
C GLY A 1079 -25.89 -2.97 8.67
N CYS A 1080 -27.09 -2.51 8.30
CA CYS A 1080 -28.15 -2.22 9.27
C CYS A 1080 -28.99 -3.46 9.59
N PRO A 1081 -29.28 -3.73 10.88
CA PRO A 1081 -30.24 -4.75 11.25
C PRO A 1081 -31.65 -4.34 10.84
N THR A 1082 -32.53 -5.31 10.59
CA THR A 1082 -33.97 -5.04 10.44
C THR A 1082 -34.53 -4.38 11.70
N ALA A 1083 -35.53 -3.51 11.55
CA ALA A 1083 -36.13 -2.79 12.67
C ALA A 1083 -36.87 -3.72 13.66
N GLN A 1084 -37.49 -4.79 13.14
CA GLN A 1084 -38.13 -5.85 13.92
C GLN A 1084 -38.05 -7.17 13.15
N ARG A 1085 -37.91 -8.29 13.86
CA ARG A 1085 -37.97 -9.63 13.24
C ARG A 1085 -39.39 -9.96 12.79
N ALA A 1086 -39.52 -10.45 11.56
CA ALA A 1086 -40.78 -10.85 10.97
C ALA A 1086 -41.10 -12.32 11.31
N ALA A 1087 -42.32 -12.60 11.79
CA ALA A 1087 -42.75 -13.95 12.13
C ALA A 1087 -43.18 -14.75 10.89
N VAL A 1088 -42.88 -16.04 10.87
CA VAL A 1088 -43.39 -17.00 9.88
C VAL A 1088 -43.90 -18.26 10.57
N THR A 1089 -45.14 -18.65 10.28
CA THR A 1089 -45.75 -19.88 10.79
C THR A 1089 -45.37 -21.05 9.88
N VAL A 1090 -45.00 -22.20 10.45
CA VAL A 1090 -44.74 -23.42 9.65
C VAL A 1090 -46.05 -23.89 9.03
N ALA A 1091 -46.07 -23.96 7.70
CA ALA A 1091 -47.23 -24.34 6.91
C ALA A 1091 -47.14 -25.82 6.50
N ASN A 1092 -48.23 -26.55 6.74
CA ASN A 1092 -48.46 -27.85 6.12
C ASN A 1092 -49.47 -27.68 4.96
N PRO A 1093 -49.45 -28.55 3.93
CA PRO A 1093 -50.54 -28.62 2.96
C PRO A 1093 -51.87 -28.84 3.67
N VAL A 1094 -52.90 -28.07 3.33
CA VAL A 1094 -54.25 -28.21 3.90
C VAL A 1094 -55.17 -28.78 2.83
N ILE A 1095 -55.93 -29.82 3.19
CA ILE A 1095 -57.00 -30.36 2.36
C ILE A 1095 -58.29 -29.59 2.66
N THR A 1096 -58.91 -29.02 1.62
CA THR A 1096 -60.23 -28.40 1.68
C THR A 1096 -61.21 -29.15 0.79
N GLN A 1097 -62.41 -29.44 1.29
CA GLN A 1097 -63.46 -30.13 0.53
C GLN A 1097 -64.44 -29.12 -0.08
N ASN A 1098 -64.67 -29.23 -1.39
CA ASN A 1098 -65.74 -28.53 -2.10
C ASN A 1098 -66.59 -29.55 -2.87
N GLY A 1099 -67.78 -29.87 -2.34
CA GLY A 1099 -68.61 -30.97 -2.84
C GLY A 1099 -67.90 -32.32 -2.67
N ASP A 1100 -67.69 -33.03 -3.78
CA ASP A 1100 -66.95 -34.30 -3.80
C ASP A 1100 -65.45 -34.12 -4.13
N ILE A 1101 -64.97 -32.87 -4.29
CA ILE A 1101 -63.58 -32.58 -4.68
C ILE A 1101 -62.79 -32.14 -3.45
N LEU A 1102 -61.67 -32.80 -3.21
CA LEU A 1102 -60.63 -32.35 -2.29
C LEU A 1102 -59.62 -31.47 -3.04
N ASN A 1103 -59.27 -30.33 -2.45
CA ASN A 1103 -58.27 -29.41 -2.99
C ASN A 1103 -57.15 -29.23 -1.97
N SER A 1104 -55.93 -29.39 -2.43
CA SER A 1104 -54.71 -28.99 -1.72
C SER A 1104 -54.59 -27.47 -1.68
N SER A 1105 -54.06 -26.93 -0.60
CA SER A 1105 -53.66 -25.52 -0.51
C SER A 1105 -52.43 -25.18 -1.34
N ILE A 1106 -51.74 -26.17 -1.93
CA ILE A 1106 -50.54 -25.97 -2.76
C ILE A 1106 -50.88 -26.29 -4.22
N ALA A 1107 -50.46 -25.42 -5.15
CA ALA A 1107 -50.83 -25.50 -6.57
C ALA A 1107 -50.09 -26.59 -7.36
N THR A 1108 -48.84 -26.89 -6.99
CA THR A 1108 -47.92 -27.78 -7.74
C THR A 1108 -47.26 -28.80 -6.81
N GLY A 1109 -46.63 -29.84 -7.39
CA GLY A 1109 -45.87 -30.84 -6.63
C GLY A 1109 -46.69 -31.83 -5.79
N ASN A 1110 -48.02 -31.84 -5.94
CA ASN A 1110 -48.93 -32.69 -5.16
C ASN A 1110 -48.82 -34.18 -5.53
N GLN A 1111 -49.12 -35.05 -4.57
CA GLN A 1111 -49.39 -36.47 -4.72
C GLN A 1111 -50.40 -36.87 -3.63
N TRP A 1112 -51.56 -37.40 -4.02
CA TRP A 1112 -52.60 -37.80 -3.07
C TRP A 1112 -52.37 -39.23 -2.54
N LEU A 1113 -52.74 -39.46 -1.28
CA LEU A 1113 -52.66 -40.74 -0.58
C LEU A 1113 -54.03 -41.12 0.00
N LEU A 1114 -54.31 -42.42 0.05
CA LEU A 1114 -55.49 -43.02 0.70
C LEU A 1114 -55.03 -44.04 1.74
N ASN A 1115 -55.37 -43.80 3.01
CA ASN A 1115 -55.01 -44.63 4.15
C ASN A 1115 -53.48 -44.88 4.28
N GLY A 1116 -52.67 -43.92 3.81
CA GLY A 1116 -51.20 -43.99 3.78
C GLY A 1116 -50.59 -44.52 2.48
N GLU A 1117 -51.39 -45.06 1.56
CA GLU A 1117 -50.91 -45.60 0.27
C GLU A 1117 -51.05 -44.59 -0.87
N VAL A 1118 -50.09 -44.59 -1.80
CA VAL A 1118 -50.05 -43.67 -2.95
C VAL A 1118 -51.18 -43.95 -3.93
N ILE A 1119 -51.90 -42.89 -4.34
CA ILE A 1119 -52.90 -42.97 -5.41
C ILE A 1119 -52.21 -42.66 -6.75
N GLU A 1120 -51.95 -43.69 -7.54
CA GLU A 1120 -51.23 -43.58 -8.82
C GLU A 1120 -51.87 -42.54 -9.76
N GLY A 1121 -51.06 -41.61 -10.27
CA GLY A 1121 -51.49 -40.54 -11.18
C GLY A 1121 -52.24 -39.36 -10.53
N ALA A 1122 -52.55 -39.41 -9.23
CA ALA A 1122 -53.22 -38.32 -8.53
C ALA A 1122 -52.23 -37.23 -8.10
N VAL A 1123 -51.75 -36.43 -9.06
CA VAL A 1123 -50.70 -35.39 -8.85
C VAL A 1123 -51.20 -33.94 -8.97
N ASN A 1124 -52.48 -33.74 -9.29
CA ASN A 1124 -53.07 -32.40 -9.41
C ASN A 1124 -53.44 -31.83 -8.05
N ALA A 1125 -53.49 -30.49 -7.94
CA ALA A 1125 -53.95 -29.81 -6.72
C ALA A 1125 -55.40 -30.15 -6.33
N SER A 1126 -56.24 -30.57 -7.29
CA SER A 1126 -57.60 -31.07 -7.05
C SER A 1126 -57.68 -32.57 -7.30
N TYR A 1127 -58.34 -33.30 -6.42
CA TYR A 1127 -58.62 -34.73 -6.54
C TYR A 1127 -60.07 -35.04 -6.14
N THR A 1128 -60.71 -36.01 -6.79
CA THR A 1128 -62.07 -36.46 -6.47
C THR A 1128 -62.00 -37.87 -5.88
N PRO A 1129 -62.14 -38.03 -4.55
CA PRO A 1129 -62.17 -39.34 -3.91
C PRO A 1129 -63.22 -40.29 -4.49
N LEU A 1130 -62.78 -41.52 -4.78
CA LEU A 1130 -63.66 -42.59 -5.27
C LEU A 1130 -64.30 -43.39 -4.13
N VAL A 1131 -63.73 -43.32 -2.92
CA VAL A 1131 -64.20 -44.04 -1.72
C VAL A 1131 -64.09 -43.14 -0.49
N SER A 1132 -64.79 -43.50 0.58
CA SER A 1132 -64.52 -42.95 1.91
C SER A 1132 -63.20 -43.51 2.44
N GLY A 1133 -62.48 -42.69 3.20
CA GLY A 1133 -61.21 -43.06 3.80
C GLY A 1133 -60.44 -41.86 4.32
N ASN A 1134 -59.25 -42.14 4.85
CA ASN A 1134 -58.34 -41.14 5.37
C ASN A 1134 -57.44 -40.66 4.22
N TYR A 1135 -57.67 -39.45 3.73
CA TYR A 1135 -56.90 -38.85 2.65
C TYR A 1135 -55.81 -37.94 3.19
N GLN A 1136 -54.64 -37.96 2.55
CA GLN A 1136 -53.57 -36.99 2.75
C GLN A 1136 -53.08 -36.51 1.38
N VAL A 1137 -52.49 -35.32 1.34
CA VAL A 1137 -51.73 -34.84 0.18
C VAL A 1137 -50.29 -34.62 0.60
N GLN A 1138 -49.39 -35.30 -0.09
CA GLN A 1138 -47.96 -35.07 -0.05
C GLN A 1138 -47.60 -34.02 -1.11
N VAL A 1139 -46.71 -33.09 -0.79
CA VAL A 1139 -46.28 -32.02 -1.69
C VAL A 1139 -44.77 -32.01 -1.73
N THR A 1140 -44.20 -32.09 -2.94
CA THR A 1140 -42.75 -31.91 -3.18
C THR A 1140 -42.51 -30.50 -3.71
N HIS A 1141 -41.80 -29.68 -2.95
CA HIS A 1141 -41.41 -28.32 -3.32
C HIS A 1141 -40.20 -28.33 -4.27
N ASP A 1142 -39.93 -27.20 -4.93
CA ASP A 1142 -38.81 -27.05 -5.88
C ASP A 1142 -37.42 -27.30 -5.27
N SER A 1143 -37.30 -27.19 -3.94
CA SER A 1143 -36.12 -27.55 -3.14
C SER A 1143 -35.89 -29.06 -2.98
N GLY A 1144 -36.86 -29.89 -3.34
CA GLY A 1144 -36.91 -31.32 -2.99
C GLY A 1144 -37.42 -31.59 -1.57
N CYS A 1145 -37.84 -30.57 -0.80
CA CYS A 1145 -38.54 -30.74 0.47
C CYS A 1145 -39.91 -31.40 0.24
N VAL A 1146 -40.20 -32.48 0.96
CA VAL A 1146 -41.49 -33.16 0.91
C VAL A 1146 -42.29 -32.80 2.17
N THR A 1147 -43.47 -32.21 2.02
CA THR A 1147 -44.41 -31.96 3.13
C THR A 1147 -45.64 -32.85 2.99
N VAL A 1148 -46.38 -33.10 4.08
CA VAL A 1148 -47.61 -33.92 4.05
C VAL A 1148 -48.69 -33.22 4.86
N SER A 1149 -49.93 -33.26 4.39
CA SER A 1149 -51.09 -32.73 5.11
C SER A 1149 -51.44 -33.54 6.35
N ASP A 1150 -52.20 -32.93 7.25
CA ASP A 1150 -53.00 -33.67 8.23
C ASP A 1150 -53.95 -34.65 7.52
N VAL A 1151 -54.38 -35.68 8.25
CA VAL A 1151 -55.34 -36.68 7.75
C VAL A 1151 -56.73 -36.06 7.62
N PHE A 1152 -57.22 -35.97 6.39
CA PHE A 1152 -58.59 -35.56 6.08
C PHE A 1152 -59.49 -36.80 5.93
N ALA A 1153 -60.36 -37.04 6.91
CA ALA A 1153 -61.36 -38.12 6.84
C ALA A 1153 -62.48 -37.74 5.86
N TYR A 1154 -62.43 -38.26 4.64
CA TYR A 1154 -63.48 -38.07 3.64
C TYR A 1154 -64.53 -39.19 3.74
N ALA A 1155 -65.81 -38.80 3.79
CA ALA A 1155 -66.93 -39.71 3.68
C ALA A 1155 -67.69 -39.44 2.37
N LEU A 1156 -67.67 -40.40 1.44
CA LEU A 1156 -68.48 -40.34 0.23
C LEU A 1156 -69.95 -40.58 0.62
N VAL A 1157 -70.81 -39.57 0.42
CA VAL A 1157 -72.22 -39.63 0.81
C VAL A 1157 -73.09 -40.11 -0.35
N ALA A 1158 -74.04 -40.99 -0.06
CA ALA A 1158 -75.07 -41.41 -1.01
C ALA A 1158 -75.98 -40.22 -1.37
N LYS A 1159 -75.78 -39.61 -2.56
CA LYS A 1159 -76.62 -38.49 -3.03
C LYS A 1159 -78.07 -38.89 -3.29
N HIS A 1160 -78.29 -40.14 -3.67
CA HIS A 1160 -79.62 -40.75 -3.88
C HIS A 1160 -79.67 -42.14 -3.24
N PRO A 1161 -79.81 -42.22 -1.90
CA PRO A 1161 -79.88 -43.49 -1.19
C PRO A 1161 -81.17 -44.22 -1.55
N ASP A 1162 -81.08 -45.53 -1.76
CA ASP A 1162 -82.24 -46.35 -2.13
C ASP A 1162 -83.09 -46.65 -0.89
N LYS A 1163 -84.15 -45.84 -0.73
CA LYS A 1163 -85.10 -45.93 0.38
C LYS A 1163 -85.88 -47.25 0.43
N SER A 1164 -85.79 -48.12 -0.59
CA SER A 1164 -86.34 -49.49 -0.53
C SER A 1164 -85.46 -50.46 0.27
N THR A 1165 -84.23 -50.07 0.62
CA THR A 1165 -83.33 -50.84 1.48
C THR A 1165 -83.16 -50.15 2.83
N ASP A 1166 -83.18 -50.92 3.92
CA ASP A 1166 -82.97 -50.43 5.30
C ASP A 1166 -81.53 -49.98 5.59
N ILE A 1167 -80.60 -50.30 4.67
CA ILE A 1167 -79.21 -49.82 4.65
C ILE A 1167 -78.99 -48.62 3.69
N GLY A 1168 -80.01 -48.13 2.97
CA GLY A 1168 -79.90 -46.96 2.09
C GLY A 1168 -78.97 -47.12 0.88
N LEU A 1169 -78.92 -48.32 0.28
CA LEU A 1169 -77.96 -48.74 -0.74
C LEU A 1169 -77.96 -47.87 -2.03
N ALA A 1170 -76.99 -46.98 -2.15
CA ALA A 1170 -76.68 -46.28 -3.39
C ALA A 1170 -75.58 -47.03 -4.16
N VAL A 1171 -75.73 -47.09 -5.49
CA VAL A 1171 -74.68 -47.59 -6.38
C VAL A 1171 -74.59 -46.69 -7.60
N PHE A 1172 -73.41 -46.13 -7.88
CA PHE A 1172 -73.21 -45.15 -8.95
C PHE A 1172 -71.73 -45.05 -9.41
N PRO A 1173 -71.45 -44.64 -10.65
CA PRO A 1173 -72.41 -44.48 -11.74
C PRO A 1173 -72.95 -45.84 -12.22
N VAL A 1174 -74.20 -45.86 -12.68
CA VAL A 1174 -74.81 -47.00 -13.39
C VAL A 1174 -75.53 -46.42 -14.60
N PRO A 1175 -75.05 -46.64 -15.85
CA PRO A 1175 -73.94 -47.51 -16.24
C PRO A 1175 -72.57 -47.10 -15.69
N ALA A 1176 -71.73 -48.10 -15.44
CA ALA A 1176 -70.37 -48.00 -14.93
C ALA A 1176 -69.37 -48.26 -16.06
N ASN A 1177 -68.38 -47.38 -16.25
CA ASN A 1177 -67.35 -47.59 -17.28
C ASN A 1177 -66.09 -48.22 -16.65
N THR A 1178 -65.41 -47.44 -15.81
CA THR A 1178 -64.12 -47.79 -15.19
C THR A 1178 -64.28 -48.43 -13.81
N TYR A 1179 -65.29 -47.98 -13.05
CA TYR A 1179 -65.67 -48.49 -11.73
C TYR A 1179 -67.13 -48.10 -11.42
N PHE A 1180 -67.68 -48.69 -10.35
CA PHE A 1180 -68.85 -48.14 -9.65
C PHE A 1180 -68.63 -48.17 -8.14
N ASN A 1181 -69.17 -47.17 -7.46
CA ASN A 1181 -69.12 -47.02 -6.01
C ASN A 1181 -70.37 -47.65 -5.39
N VAL A 1182 -70.17 -48.45 -4.35
CA VAL A 1182 -71.20 -49.12 -3.54
C VAL A 1182 -71.23 -48.45 -2.18
N LEU A 1183 -72.34 -47.81 -1.82
CA LEU A 1183 -72.49 -47.08 -0.56
C LEU A 1183 -73.73 -47.55 0.20
N PHE A 1184 -73.61 -47.76 1.50
CA PHE A 1184 -74.73 -48.06 2.39
C PHE A 1184 -74.36 -47.81 3.86
N GLU A 1185 -75.34 -47.74 4.75
CA GLU A 1185 -75.13 -47.63 6.19
C GLU A 1185 -75.33 -49.01 6.86
N ALA A 1186 -74.25 -49.57 7.41
CA ALA A 1186 -74.28 -50.81 8.17
C ALA A 1186 -74.85 -50.54 9.57
N LYS A 1187 -76.06 -51.06 9.87
CA LYS A 1187 -76.74 -50.82 11.15
C LYS A 1187 -76.09 -51.52 12.36
N ALA A 1188 -75.20 -52.48 12.12
CA ALA A 1188 -74.39 -53.15 13.14
C ALA A 1188 -73.07 -53.59 12.50
N ALA A 1189 -72.04 -53.84 13.33
CA ALA A 1189 -70.80 -54.45 12.86
C ALA A 1189 -71.04 -55.91 12.45
N GLY A 1190 -70.37 -56.39 11.40
CA GLY A 1190 -70.56 -57.74 10.91
C GLY A 1190 -69.80 -58.07 9.64
N ASN A 1191 -69.92 -59.31 9.18
CA ASN A 1191 -69.28 -59.77 7.95
C ASN A 1191 -70.06 -59.30 6.73
N LEU A 1192 -69.37 -58.52 5.90
CA LEU A 1192 -69.77 -58.09 4.57
C LEU A 1192 -69.17 -59.04 3.54
N GLN A 1193 -70.00 -59.55 2.63
CA GLN A 1193 -69.57 -60.17 1.38
C GLN A 1193 -70.20 -59.40 0.21
N LEU A 1194 -69.36 -58.81 -0.63
CA LEU A 1194 -69.76 -58.20 -1.89
C LEU A 1194 -69.45 -59.16 -3.03
N SER A 1195 -70.42 -59.40 -3.90
CA SER A 1195 -70.25 -60.27 -5.07
C SER A 1195 -70.89 -59.65 -6.30
N LEU A 1196 -70.16 -59.57 -7.42
CA LEU A 1196 -70.72 -59.17 -8.71
C LEU A 1196 -71.00 -60.41 -9.55
N VAL A 1197 -72.27 -60.65 -9.86
CA VAL A 1197 -72.74 -61.83 -10.59
C VAL A 1197 -73.10 -61.44 -12.01
N ASN A 1198 -72.58 -62.14 -13.02
CA ASN A 1198 -72.90 -61.88 -14.43
C ASN A 1198 -74.28 -62.44 -14.82
N SER A 1199 -74.74 -62.15 -16.05
CA SER A 1199 -76.01 -62.67 -16.57
C SER A 1199 -76.10 -64.20 -16.68
N ALA A 1200 -74.96 -64.90 -16.67
CA ALA A 1200 -74.89 -66.37 -16.62
C ALA A 1200 -74.89 -66.94 -15.19
N GLY A 1201 -75.08 -66.10 -14.16
CA GLY A 1201 -75.10 -66.51 -12.76
C GLY A 1201 -73.72 -66.74 -12.12
N GLN A 1202 -72.62 -66.46 -12.83
CA GLN A 1202 -71.26 -66.63 -12.34
C GLN A 1202 -70.81 -65.40 -11.55
N THR A 1203 -70.21 -65.61 -10.37
CA THR A 1203 -69.56 -64.55 -9.60
C THR A 1203 -68.22 -64.17 -10.24
N VAL A 1204 -68.14 -62.97 -10.83
CA VAL A 1204 -66.94 -62.44 -11.52
C VAL A 1204 -66.08 -61.51 -10.67
N TYR A 1205 -66.57 -61.15 -9.49
CA TYR A 1205 -65.85 -60.42 -8.46
C TYR A 1205 -66.45 -60.82 -7.12
N GLN A 1206 -65.61 -61.07 -6.13
CA GLN A 1206 -66.05 -61.29 -4.75
C GLN A 1206 -65.00 -60.72 -3.80
N THR A 1207 -65.46 -60.03 -2.76
CA THR A 1207 -64.65 -59.71 -1.58
C THR A 1207 -65.46 -60.01 -0.33
N THR A 1208 -64.79 -60.44 0.74
CA THR A 1208 -65.38 -60.66 2.05
C THR A 1208 -64.51 -59.96 3.09
N GLN A 1209 -65.13 -59.15 3.95
CA GLN A 1209 -64.45 -58.40 5.00
C GLN A 1209 -65.39 -58.16 6.18
N THR A 1210 -64.85 -58.01 7.38
CA THR A 1210 -65.64 -57.54 8.53
C THR A 1210 -65.69 -56.01 8.49
N ILE A 1211 -66.87 -55.42 8.68
CA ILE A 1211 -67.06 -53.96 8.75
C ILE A 1211 -67.69 -53.56 10.08
N ALA A 1212 -67.42 -52.34 10.53
CA ALA A 1212 -68.04 -51.74 11.70
C ALA A 1212 -69.49 -51.26 11.40
N ALA A 1213 -70.23 -50.90 12.44
CA ALA A 1213 -71.48 -50.16 12.28
C ALA A 1213 -71.20 -48.72 11.80
N GLY A 1214 -72.05 -48.18 10.93
CA GLY A 1214 -71.92 -46.84 10.34
C GLY A 1214 -71.87 -46.85 8.81
N ASN A 1215 -71.51 -45.71 8.22
CA ASN A 1215 -71.42 -45.57 6.76
C ASN A 1215 -70.30 -46.45 6.19
N PHE A 1216 -70.64 -47.22 5.16
CA PHE A 1216 -69.72 -48.01 4.37
C PHE A 1216 -69.72 -47.54 2.93
N SER A 1217 -68.54 -47.49 2.32
CA SER A 1217 -68.38 -47.27 0.88
C SER A 1217 -67.21 -48.07 0.33
N THR A 1218 -67.31 -48.56 -0.90
CA THR A 1218 -66.18 -49.10 -1.66
C THR A 1218 -66.38 -48.90 -3.15
N ALA A 1219 -65.29 -48.88 -3.93
CA ALA A 1219 -65.31 -48.81 -5.38
C ALA A 1219 -64.97 -50.18 -5.96
N ILE A 1220 -65.84 -50.71 -6.84
CA ILE A 1220 -65.59 -51.95 -7.57
C ILE A 1220 -65.12 -51.58 -8.97
N ASN A 1221 -63.86 -51.88 -9.27
CA ASN A 1221 -63.24 -51.67 -10.58
C ASN A 1221 -63.85 -52.59 -11.64
N THR A 1222 -64.25 -52.02 -12.79
CA THR A 1222 -64.90 -52.71 -13.91
C THR A 1222 -64.03 -52.81 -15.17
N VAL A 1223 -62.82 -52.25 -15.17
CA VAL A 1223 -61.89 -52.24 -16.32
C VAL A 1223 -61.66 -53.65 -16.86
N ASN A 1224 -61.47 -54.64 -15.99
CA ASN A 1224 -61.24 -56.04 -16.37
C ASN A 1224 -62.54 -56.87 -16.44
N ARG A 1225 -63.69 -56.24 -16.70
CA ARG A 1225 -65.00 -56.90 -16.87
C ARG A 1225 -65.58 -56.60 -18.26
N ILE A 1226 -66.43 -57.49 -18.76
CA ILE A 1226 -67.03 -57.36 -20.10
C ILE A 1226 -68.24 -56.40 -19.98
N PRO A 1227 -68.58 -55.59 -21.00
CA PRO A 1227 -69.82 -54.81 -20.98
C PRO A 1227 -71.04 -55.72 -20.83
N GLY A 1228 -72.03 -55.32 -20.04
CA GLY A 1228 -73.23 -56.13 -19.81
C GLY A 1228 -73.99 -55.78 -18.55
N THR A 1229 -75.08 -56.53 -18.31
CA THR A 1229 -75.85 -56.46 -17.06
C THR A 1229 -75.27 -57.43 -16.02
N TYR A 1230 -75.06 -56.92 -14.81
CA TYR A 1230 -74.59 -57.65 -13.64
C TYR A 1230 -75.55 -57.43 -12.46
N ILE A 1231 -75.56 -58.35 -11.50
CA ILE A 1231 -76.21 -58.17 -10.20
C ILE A 1231 -75.12 -58.02 -9.15
N LEU A 1232 -75.03 -56.84 -8.53
CA LEU A 1232 -74.28 -56.68 -7.29
C LEU A 1232 -75.10 -57.30 -6.16
N LYS A 1233 -74.57 -58.34 -5.53
CA LYS A 1233 -75.09 -58.92 -4.28
C LYS A 1233 -74.26 -58.42 -3.10
N ILE A 1234 -74.94 -58.07 -2.02
CA ILE A 1234 -74.35 -57.58 -0.78
C ILE A 1234 -74.93 -58.43 0.34
N LYS A 1235 -74.15 -59.35 0.90
CA LYS A 1235 -74.54 -60.07 2.12
C LYS A 1235 -73.91 -59.35 3.31
N LEU A 1236 -74.73 -58.91 4.26
CA LEU A 1236 -74.30 -58.25 5.49
C LEU A 1236 -74.96 -58.97 6.68
N GLY A 1237 -74.17 -59.75 7.41
CA GLY A 1237 -74.71 -60.74 8.35
C GLY A 1237 -75.59 -61.74 7.60
N ASP A 1238 -76.84 -61.93 8.05
CA ASP A 1238 -77.81 -62.84 7.43
C ASP A 1238 -78.66 -62.18 6.32
N LYS A 1239 -78.63 -60.85 6.18
CA LYS A 1239 -79.39 -60.15 5.14
C LYS A 1239 -78.63 -60.09 3.83
N VAL A 1240 -79.34 -60.24 2.71
CA VAL A 1240 -78.81 -60.14 1.35
C VAL A 1240 -79.56 -59.06 0.57
N TYR A 1241 -78.83 -58.05 0.11
CA TYR A 1241 -79.32 -57.02 -0.79
C TYR A 1241 -78.84 -57.31 -2.21
N SER A 1242 -79.57 -56.84 -3.22
CA SER A 1242 -79.19 -57.03 -4.62
C SER A 1242 -79.57 -55.82 -5.45
N LYS A 1243 -78.65 -55.34 -6.30
CA LYS A 1243 -78.84 -54.18 -7.18
C LYS A 1243 -78.39 -54.52 -8.59
N LYS A 1244 -79.20 -54.17 -9.60
CA LYS A 1244 -78.81 -54.31 -11.00
C LYS A 1244 -77.77 -53.24 -11.34
N ILE A 1245 -76.63 -53.69 -11.82
CA ILE A 1245 -75.53 -52.87 -12.34
C ILE A 1245 -75.44 -53.09 -13.85
N ILE A 1246 -75.09 -52.04 -14.59
CA ILE A 1246 -74.79 -52.09 -16.01
C ILE A 1246 -73.33 -51.66 -16.12
N ILE A 1247 -72.49 -52.48 -16.75
CA ILE A 1247 -71.15 -52.08 -17.15
C ILE A 1247 -71.23 -51.71 -18.64
N ALA A 1248 -70.89 -50.46 -18.95
CA ALA A 1248 -70.67 -49.99 -20.32
C ALA A 1248 -69.16 -49.85 -20.54
N LYS A 1249 -68.72 -49.79 -21.80
CA LYS A 1249 -67.36 -49.43 -22.20
C LYS A 1249 -67.44 -48.65 -23.50
#